data_AF-A0A2N9XHF0-F1
#
_entry.id   AF-A0A2N9XHF0-F1
#
_cell.length_a   1.000
_cell.length_b   1.000
_cell.length_c   1.000
_cell.angle_alpha   90.00
_cell.angle_beta   90.00
_cell.angle_gamma   90.00
#
_symmetry.space_group_name_H-M   'P 1'
#
loop_
_entity.id
_entity.type
_entity.pdbx_description
1 polymer ?
#
loop_
_entity_poly.entity_id
_entity_poly.type
_entity_poly.pdbx_seq_one_letter_code
_entity_poly.pdbx_strand_id
1 'polypeptide(L)'
;MPYEVNAGKDLVSVDEILARYLWNQETAPSPSELVDDKWIRNAGAKGEALIINAQEYMTHGGGRFVSAVDFVFFKKFFDHQRFFSEGDYDFLSMWNLICDNKKMKIDFNENKWEEKYENIKNKVFKTAISQYEIATDSSDFLTRAFIFGSTSFTIDFDSIKFVVHPNGTREIQGLKIIPCEDNFDFDGKGWKADIFNKLYKEKIDPYGIGRKVPIKFSGDVPAVTVTGDDFVQLLNEKSKIDTNSVENSFGWAKNYFKIKYLIATSPSTNYIDSHGRKVIYDGVDKFHKGILEAEPIDGMGMVFNDSGSALIGGGGEDTLQGGDGDDLLMGSSSFAVEKDILIGGDGYDTYFADSMDVIEDSDGKGVIFIKNGCVMPASNNKKLTGGVHYKDDPEHTYYGGGNKYYWAGGDLIVNDGLRIKNFKNGDLNIRLREKDDTRPDIREAENTVSPVVIDMNGDGVKTSAKGQHVYFDHDGNGFAENTGWVDSHDALLVLDRNQNGQIDDGRELFGSNTLLASGKKARNGFEALAEFDENHDGVIDAADSVWSKLQLWQDKNQNGVVDEGELSALSASQIKAIGVYYKTEKAKDAHGNEHRETTKVTWADGHQTDATDVWFDTEPGDSFNTESIEIDKDIAKLPYVQGFGNVLDLHSAMQKDAVLKDMVKDYLAADAKTRASMLDELIYRWTGSNQVHPASRGSYIDARRLVTLEKLTASDYRNFWNYGSSHPLENAACKLVAEFNHFADYVSACLLAEGVYKELFAPIILAQRDAERQKVGYDYSKLNQEIARLVSNNQLDEAKELIKIDQSLGKYNSAMRTRRLDNLLKEAPKNGLIAQLYGEIDNIFISSSGNDHFNGNEGQKDRYLFRAGHGQDLIKDFGFEYSLYNKYNDLCFEGAKLTNAQFVRSGNNLIIKAYGTNDSVTLLDHFNNNINSRAFNFVFDDETITYEDIKSQYFFIQNGKKIIQLLVGRVKIF
;
A
#
# COMPACT_ATOMS: atom_id res chain seq x y z
N MET A 1 -56.58 28.79 17.52
CA MET A 1 -56.09 28.16 18.76
C MET A 1 -55.68 29.27 19.71
N PRO A 2 -55.96 29.16 21.01
CA PRO A 2 -55.41 30.08 22.01
C PRO A 2 -53.88 29.99 22.03
N TYR A 3 -53.21 31.06 22.45
CA TYR A 3 -51.75 31.08 22.51
C TYR A 3 -51.25 30.33 23.75
N GLU A 4 -50.63 29.17 23.57
CA GLU A 4 -50.05 28.37 24.67
C GLU A 4 -48.53 28.58 24.81
N VAL A 5 -48.13 29.70 25.40
CA VAL A 5 -46.72 30.12 25.52
C VAL A 5 -45.85 29.05 26.22
N ASN A 6 -46.40 28.36 27.22
CA ASN A 6 -45.67 27.41 28.08
C ASN A 6 -45.70 25.96 27.58
N ALA A 7 -46.36 25.65 26.47
CA ALA A 7 -46.47 24.29 25.93
C ALA A 7 -45.25 23.84 25.09
N GLY A 8 -44.19 24.66 25.06
CA GLY A 8 -43.03 24.46 24.20
C GLY A 8 -42.17 23.25 24.56
N LYS A 9 -41.78 22.48 23.55
CA LYS A 9 -40.80 21.37 23.66
C LYS A 9 -39.87 21.36 22.45
N ASP A 10 -38.65 20.85 22.64
CA ASP A 10 -37.71 20.65 21.54
C ASP A 10 -38.25 19.56 20.60
N LEU A 11 -38.53 19.93 19.35
CA LEU A 11 -39.00 18.98 18.32
C LEU A 11 -37.84 18.26 17.64
N VAL A 12 -36.68 18.91 17.57
CA VAL A 12 -35.45 18.44 16.93
C VAL A 12 -34.29 19.01 17.73
N SER A 13 -33.25 18.20 17.96
CA SER A 13 -32.08 18.64 18.70
C SER A 13 -31.14 19.49 17.85
N VAL A 14 -30.27 20.28 18.48
CA VAL A 14 -29.22 21.03 17.77
C VAL A 14 -28.23 20.09 17.09
N ASP A 15 -27.86 18.97 17.72
CA ASP A 15 -26.94 18.02 17.11
C ASP A 15 -27.53 17.37 15.85
N GLU A 16 -28.80 16.92 15.91
CA GLU A 16 -29.46 16.30 14.75
C GLU A 16 -29.55 17.25 13.54
N ILE A 17 -29.95 18.51 13.74
CA ILE A 17 -30.03 19.45 12.61
C ILE A 17 -28.64 19.73 12.01
N LEU A 18 -27.58 19.76 12.83
CA LEU A 18 -26.21 19.95 12.39
C LEU A 18 -25.69 18.70 11.67
N ALA A 19 -26.04 17.50 12.14
CA ALA A 19 -25.73 16.24 11.47
C ALA A 19 -26.37 16.18 10.07
N ARG A 20 -27.64 16.58 9.95
CA ARG A 20 -28.34 16.64 8.67
C ARG A 20 -27.72 17.69 7.75
N TYR A 21 -27.32 18.83 8.30
CA TYR A 21 -26.68 19.91 7.56
C TYR A 21 -25.31 19.50 7.03
N LEU A 22 -24.39 19.02 7.88
CA LEU A 22 -23.02 18.70 7.47
C LEU A 22 -22.94 17.37 6.73
N TRP A 23 -23.58 16.33 7.26
CA TRP A 23 -23.33 14.93 6.90
C TRP A 23 -24.50 14.28 6.17
N ASN A 24 -25.67 14.91 6.09
CA ASN A 24 -26.91 14.30 5.59
C ASN A 24 -27.32 13.03 6.35
N GLN A 25 -27.09 13.03 7.66
CA GLN A 25 -27.41 11.92 8.55
C GLN A 25 -28.14 12.45 9.79
N GLU A 26 -28.78 11.57 10.55
CA GLU A 26 -29.44 11.95 11.80
C GLU A 26 -28.43 12.14 12.95
N THR A 27 -27.25 11.54 12.82
CA THR A 27 -26.15 11.60 13.79
C THR A 27 -24.82 11.87 13.10
N ALA A 28 -23.82 12.33 13.85
CA ALA A 28 -22.47 12.52 13.34
C ALA A 28 -21.84 11.20 12.82
N PRO A 29 -21.00 11.25 11.77
CA PRO A 29 -20.21 10.11 11.33
C PRO A 29 -19.18 9.70 12.38
N SER A 30 -18.72 8.46 12.31
CA SER A 30 -17.62 8.00 13.16
C SER A 30 -16.28 8.68 12.77
N PRO A 31 -15.31 8.82 13.69
CA PRO A 31 -14.01 9.43 13.38
C PRO A 31 -13.27 8.77 12.21
N SER A 32 -13.42 7.46 12.01
CA SER A 32 -12.86 6.73 10.87
C SER A 32 -13.53 7.05 9.53
N GLU A 33 -14.80 7.48 9.55
CA GLU A 33 -15.52 7.84 8.33
C GLU A 33 -15.25 9.26 7.86
N LEU A 34 -14.65 10.13 8.69
CA LEU A 34 -14.36 11.51 8.32
C LEU A 34 -13.30 11.63 7.21
N VAL A 35 -12.43 10.63 7.05
CA VAL A 35 -11.40 10.62 5.99
C VAL A 35 -11.96 10.00 4.69
N ASP A 36 -13.06 10.58 4.20
CA ASP A 36 -13.77 10.14 2.99
C ASP A 36 -14.23 11.36 2.18
N ASP A 37 -13.87 11.39 0.88
CA ASP A 37 -14.21 12.48 -0.04
C ASP A 37 -15.74 12.65 -0.26
N LYS A 38 -16.57 11.65 0.12
CA LYS A 38 -18.04 11.71 -0.02
C LYS A 38 -18.70 12.85 0.74
N TRP A 39 -18.01 13.42 1.74
CA TRP A 39 -18.53 14.54 2.52
C TRP A 39 -18.47 15.86 1.76
N ILE A 40 -17.63 15.93 0.73
CA ILE A 40 -17.58 17.03 -0.22
C ILE A 40 -18.78 16.94 -1.16
N ARG A 41 -19.36 18.09 -1.52
CA ARG A 41 -20.62 18.16 -2.26
C ARG A 41 -20.61 19.25 -3.31
N ASN A 42 -21.50 19.12 -4.29
CA ASN A 42 -21.78 20.18 -5.25
C ASN A 42 -22.37 21.42 -4.56
N ALA A 43 -22.12 22.58 -5.15
CA ALA A 43 -22.72 23.84 -4.75
C ALA A 43 -24.27 23.75 -4.77
N GLY A 44 -24.92 24.17 -3.67
CA GLY A 44 -26.38 24.21 -3.56
C GLY A 44 -27.07 22.86 -3.35
N ALA A 45 -26.34 21.79 -2.98
CA ALA A 45 -26.94 20.50 -2.67
C ALA A 45 -28.01 20.61 -1.55
N LYS A 46 -29.02 19.75 -1.66
CA LYS A 46 -30.09 19.61 -0.66
C LYS A 46 -29.97 18.23 -0.01
N GLY A 47 -30.02 18.22 1.31
CA GLY A 47 -30.08 16.99 2.10
C GLY A 47 -31.48 16.38 2.11
N GLU A 48 -31.59 15.27 2.82
CA GLU A 48 -32.86 14.63 3.16
C GLU A 48 -33.73 15.58 4.00
N ALA A 49 -35.04 15.51 3.76
CA ALA A 49 -35.98 16.41 4.41
C ALA A 49 -36.19 16.00 5.87
N LEU A 50 -36.10 16.99 6.77
CA LEU A 50 -36.56 16.88 8.14
C LEU A 50 -38.10 16.89 8.14
N ILE A 51 -38.70 15.75 8.50
CA ILE A 51 -40.16 15.61 8.54
C ILE A 51 -40.66 15.89 9.96
N ILE A 52 -41.51 16.89 10.11
CA ILE A 52 -42.13 17.26 11.39
C ILE A 52 -43.63 17.05 11.30
N ASN A 53 -44.25 16.51 12.35
CA ASN A 53 -45.70 16.45 12.40
C ASN A 53 -46.30 17.87 12.51
N ALA A 54 -47.20 18.24 11.59
CA ALA A 54 -47.78 19.57 11.51
C ALA A 54 -48.55 19.93 12.78
N GLN A 55 -49.34 18.99 13.33
CA GLN A 55 -50.08 19.23 14.57
C GLN A 55 -49.15 19.41 15.77
N GLU A 56 -48.10 18.61 15.85
CA GLU A 56 -47.09 18.74 16.89
C GLU A 56 -46.37 20.09 16.81
N TYR A 57 -46.03 20.55 15.60
CA TYR A 57 -45.46 21.88 15.38
C TYR A 57 -46.43 23.02 15.75
N MET A 58 -47.72 22.85 15.48
CA MET A 58 -48.76 23.80 15.87
C MET A 58 -49.03 23.83 17.37
N THR A 59 -48.80 22.72 18.09
CA THR A 59 -49.07 22.61 19.53
C THR A 59 -47.85 22.99 20.37
N HIS A 60 -46.68 22.46 20.01
CA HIS A 60 -45.47 22.55 20.82
C HIS A 60 -44.33 23.32 20.13
N GLY A 61 -44.39 23.49 18.80
CA GLY A 61 -43.41 24.25 18.01
C GLY A 61 -43.84 25.70 17.80
N GLY A 62 -43.28 26.35 16.77
CA GLY A 62 -43.54 27.77 16.49
C GLY A 62 -44.98 28.10 16.08
N GLY A 63 -45.76 27.08 15.66
CA GLY A 63 -47.15 27.27 15.26
C GLY A 63 -48.10 27.63 16.41
N ARG A 64 -47.69 27.44 17.67
CA ARG A 64 -48.48 27.89 18.84
C ARG A 64 -48.55 29.41 18.97
N PHE A 65 -47.75 30.14 18.18
CA PHE A 65 -47.69 31.60 18.15
C PHE A 65 -48.38 32.23 16.94
N VAL A 66 -49.15 31.44 16.18
CA VAL A 66 -50.02 31.94 15.11
C VAL A 66 -51.48 31.63 15.42
N SER A 67 -52.34 32.61 15.17
CA SER A 67 -53.79 32.44 15.24
C SER A 67 -54.49 33.23 14.13
N ALA A 68 -55.83 33.26 14.15
CA ALA A 68 -56.60 34.05 13.20
C ALA A 68 -56.23 35.55 13.24
N VAL A 69 -55.78 36.08 14.38
CA VAL A 69 -55.45 37.51 14.47
C VAL A 69 -54.17 37.88 13.71
N ASP A 70 -53.34 36.91 13.33
CA ASP A 70 -52.11 37.16 12.57
C ASP A 70 -52.38 37.37 11.06
N PHE A 71 -53.62 37.13 10.61
CA PHE A 71 -54.05 37.36 9.24
C PHE A 71 -54.88 38.65 9.17
N VAL A 72 -54.37 39.65 8.44
CA VAL A 72 -55.03 40.95 8.23
C VAL A 72 -56.46 40.78 7.70
N PHE A 73 -56.69 39.75 6.89
CA PHE A 73 -57.99 39.42 6.34
C PHE A 73 -59.05 39.15 7.41
N PHE A 74 -58.74 38.33 8.41
CA PHE A 74 -59.68 38.01 9.49
C PHE A 74 -59.96 39.24 10.37
N LYS A 75 -58.98 40.13 10.56
CA LYS A 75 -59.22 41.43 11.22
C LYS A 75 -60.30 42.25 10.50
N LYS A 76 -60.27 42.27 9.16
CA LYS A 76 -61.29 42.97 8.36
C LYS A 76 -62.65 42.25 8.42
N PHE A 77 -62.68 40.93 8.49
CA PHE A 77 -63.93 40.18 8.64
C PHE A 77 -64.63 40.49 9.97
N PHE A 78 -63.89 40.56 11.07
CA PHE A 78 -64.42 40.87 12.40
C PHE A 78 -64.55 42.38 12.70
N ASP A 79 -64.18 43.26 11.77
CA ASP A 79 -64.34 44.71 11.94
C ASP A 79 -65.82 45.10 11.99
N HIS A 80 -66.27 45.61 13.15
CA HIS A 80 -67.63 46.06 13.38
C HIS A 80 -68.05 47.23 12.49
N GLN A 81 -67.10 47.98 11.91
CA GLN A 81 -67.40 49.07 10.97
C GLN A 81 -67.76 48.59 9.57
N ARG A 82 -67.48 47.32 9.24
CA ARG A 82 -67.86 46.72 7.95
C ARG A 82 -69.21 46.02 8.05
N PHE A 83 -70.05 46.17 7.03
CA PHE A 83 -71.35 45.53 6.95
C PHE A 83 -71.33 44.38 5.93
N PHE A 84 -71.84 43.21 6.33
CA PHE A 84 -72.03 42.03 5.48
C PHE A 84 -73.49 41.58 5.61
N SER A 85 -74.08 41.10 4.51
CA SER A 85 -75.38 40.45 4.55
C SER A 85 -75.32 39.13 5.33
N GLU A 86 -76.43 38.77 5.98
CA GLU A 86 -76.61 37.43 6.57
C GLU A 86 -76.36 36.34 5.53
N GLY A 87 -75.63 35.29 5.91
CA GLY A 87 -75.36 34.16 5.03
C GLY A 87 -74.06 33.43 5.33
N ASP A 88 -73.87 32.36 4.56
CA ASP A 88 -72.69 31.52 4.54
C ASP A 88 -71.82 31.85 3.33
N TYR A 89 -70.52 32.03 3.54
CA TYR A 89 -69.56 32.38 2.49
C TYR A 89 -68.36 31.44 2.53
N ASP A 90 -67.92 30.97 1.37
CA ASP A 90 -66.60 30.36 1.22
C ASP A 90 -65.49 31.42 1.25
N PHE A 91 -64.22 30.99 1.24
CA PHE A 91 -63.09 31.90 1.24
C PHE A 91 -63.13 32.91 0.09
N LEU A 92 -63.43 32.46 -1.12
CA LEU A 92 -63.34 33.28 -2.32
C LEU A 92 -64.43 34.37 -2.36
N SER A 93 -65.65 34.00 -1.96
CA SER A 93 -66.79 34.90 -1.82
C SER A 93 -66.51 35.96 -0.76
N MET A 94 -66.03 35.55 0.42
CA MET A 94 -65.68 36.50 1.48
C MET A 94 -64.48 37.37 1.10
N TRP A 95 -63.48 36.82 0.39
CA TRP A 95 -62.35 37.58 -0.14
C TRP A 95 -62.79 38.74 -1.03
N ASN A 96 -63.70 38.48 -1.96
CA ASN A 96 -64.22 39.50 -2.87
C ASN A 96 -65.04 40.60 -2.18
N LEU A 97 -65.68 40.28 -1.05
CA LEU A 97 -66.38 41.26 -0.22
C LEU A 97 -65.42 42.15 0.59
N ILE A 98 -64.36 41.56 1.14
CA ILE A 98 -63.40 42.27 2.00
C ILE A 98 -62.33 43.02 1.21
N CYS A 99 -61.94 42.54 0.03
CA CYS A 99 -60.85 43.11 -0.73
C CYS A 99 -61.20 44.50 -1.28
N ASP A 100 -60.53 45.53 -0.76
CA ASP A 100 -60.75 46.93 -1.19
C ASP A 100 -59.99 47.26 -2.49
N ASN A 101 -58.95 46.49 -2.81
CA ASN A 101 -58.16 46.67 -4.02
C ASN A 101 -58.85 45.98 -5.21
N LYS A 102 -59.44 46.77 -6.12
CA LYS A 102 -60.10 46.25 -7.33
C LYS A 102 -59.22 45.32 -8.17
N LYS A 103 -57.88 45.48 -8.15
CA LYS A 103 -56.96 44.60 -8.88
C LYS A 103 -56.81 43.20 -8.27
N MET A 104 -57.13 43.04 -6.98
CA MET A 104 -57.02 41.77 -6.24
C MET A 104 -58.36 41.04 -6.07
N LYS A 105 -59.48 41.64 -6.52
CA LYS A 105 -60.76 40.92 -6.63
C LYS A 105 -60.68 39.88 -7.75
N ILE A 106 -61.33 38.75 -7.56
CA ILE A 106 -61.40 37.66 -8.53
C ILE A 106 -62.77 37.71 -9.21
N ASP A 107 -62.78 37.91 -10.52
CA ASP A 107 -63.96 37.73 -11.37
C ASP A 107 -63.83 36.38 -12.09
N PHE A 108 -64.83 35.52 -11.91
CA PHE A 108 -64.86 34.18 -12.52
C PHE A 108 -64.94 34.21 -14.05
N ASN A 109 -65.23 35.35 -14.64
CA ASN A 109 -65.28 35.54 -16.10
C ASN A 109 -63.97 36.10 -16.69
N GLU A 110 -62.97 36.43 -15.85
CA GLU A 110 -61.64 36.88 -16.33
C GLU A 110 -60.76 35.68 -16.74
N ASN A 111 -60.00 35.83 -17.82
CA ASN A 111 -58.96 34.87 -18.20
C ASN A 111 -57.89 34.77 -17.08
N LYS A 112 -57.46 33.56 -16.73
CA LYS A 112 -56.48 33.25 -15.67
C LYS A 112 -56.95 33.53 -14.24
N TRP A 113 -58.26 33.52 -13.96
CA TRP A 113 -58.78 33.69 -12.60
C TRP A 113 -58.24 32.62 -11.63
N GLU A 114 -58.04 31.37 -12.08
CA GLU A 114 -57.43 30.28 -11.31
C GLU A 114 -55.99 30.59 -10.92
N GLU A 115 -55.18 31.14 -11.83
CA GLU A 115 -53.81 31.58 -11.55
C GLU A 115 -53.77 32.72 -10.53
N LYS A 116 -54.73 33.64 -10.61
CA LYS A 116 -54.91 34.75 -9.65
C LYS A 116 -55.35 34.24 -8.28
N TYR A 117 -56.22 33.23 -8.25
CA TYR A 117 -56.68 32.55 -7.05
C TYR A 117 -55.52 31.80 -6.37
N GLU A 118 -54.74 31.03 -7.12
CA GLU A 118 -53.54 30.36 -6.62
C GLU A 118 -52.47 31.35 -6.14
N ASN A 119 -52.32 32.51 -6.77
CA ASN A 119 -51.43 33.57 -6.29
C ASN A 119 -51.91 34.13 -4.94
N ILE A 120 -53.22 34.29 -4.75
CA ILE A 120 -53.79 34.71 -3.46
C ILE A 120 -53.53 33.66 -2.39
N LYS A 121 -53.82 32.37 -2.69
CA LYS A 121 -53.53 31.25 -1.78
C LYS A 121 -52.05 31.19 -1.38
N ASN A 122 -51.16 31.24 -2.38
CA ASN A 122 -49.74 30.89 -2.20
C ASN A 122 -48.80 32.05 -1.87
N LYS A 123 -49.17 33.32 -2.16
CA LYS A 123 -48.29 34.48 -1.97
C LYS A 123 -48.89 35.60 -1.14
N VAL A 124 -50.20 35.82 -1.20
CA VAL A 124 -50.85 36.94 -0.52
C VAL A 124 -51.32 36.55 0.88
N PHE A 125 -51.82 35.32 1.05
CA PHE A 125 -52.38 34.84 2.31
C PHE A 125 -51.40 34.01 3.14
N LYS A 126 -50.16 34.51 3.23
CA LYS A 126 -49.13 33.95 4.10
C LYS A 126 -48.76 34.97 5.15
N THR A 127 -48.65 34.52 6.40
CA THR A 127 -48.11 35.32 7.49
C THR A 127 -46.88 34.62 8.05
N ALA A 128 -45.83 35.38 8.35
CA ALA A 128 -44.57 34.84 8.86
C ALA A 128 -44.42 35.23 10.33
N ILE A 129 -44.09 34.26 11.18
CA ILE A 129 -43.81 34.49 12.59
C ILE A 129 -42.31 34.34 12.82
N SER A 130 -41.67 35.43 13.24
CA SER A 130 -40.25 35.43 13.64
C SER A 130 -40.09 34.70 14.98
N GLN A 131 -39.35 33.58 14.95
CA GLN A 131 -39.10 32.78 16.14
C GLN A 131 -38.02 33.42 17.04
N TYR A 132 -37.22 34.34 16.50
CA TYR A 132 -36.16 35.06 17.22
C TYR A 132 -36.65 36.10 18.23
N GLU A 133 -37.91 36.52 18.11
CA GLU A 133 -38.46 37.64 18.89
C GLU A 133 -39.61 37.21 19.79
N ILE A 134 -40.29 36.10 19.48
CA ILE A 134 -41.48 35.67 20.22
C ILE A 134 -41.15 34.68 21.35
N ALA A 135 -41.72 34.94 22.53
CA ALA A 135 -41.64 34.08 23.73
C ALA A 135 -40.20 33.63 24.04
N THR A 136 -39.29 34.59 24.26
CA THR A 136 -37.84 34.36 24.44
C THR A 136 -37.47 33.63 25.74
N ASP A 137 -38.43 33.48 26.64
CA ASP A 137 -38.38 32.78 27.91
C ASP A 137 -38.94 31.35 27.85
N SER A 138 -39.54 30.94 26.73
CA SER A 138 -40.01 29.56 26.53
C SER A 138 -38.86 28.53 26.53
N SER A 139 -39.15 27.32 27.02
CA SER A 139 -38.16 26.23 27.20
C SER A 139 -37.47 25.83 25.90
N ASP A 140 -38.21 25.81 24.79
CA ASP A 140 -37.77 25.46 23.44
C ASP A 140 -37.28 26.66 22.63
N PHE A 141 -37.30 27.89 23.18
CA PHE A 141 -36.97 29.11 22.43
C PHE A 141 -35.67 28.97 21.64
N LEU A 142 -34.64 28.41 22.27
CA LEU A 142 -33.29 28.34 21.73
C LEU A 142 -33.21 27.47 20.47
N THR A 143 -33.74 26.24 20.54
CA THR A 143 -33.75 25.29 19.43
C THR A 143 -34.72 25.76 18.35
N ARG A 144 -35.90 26.27 18.75
CA ARG A 144 -36.91 26.81 17.85
C ARG A 144 -36.39 27.98 17.03
N ALA A 145 -35.75 28.94 17.68
CA ALA A 145 -35.18 30.11 17.00
C ALA A 145 -34.01 29.74 16.09
N PHE A 146 -33.13 28.82 16.51
CA PHE A 146 -31.98 28.38 15.72
C PHE A 146 -32.40 27.59 14.48
N ILE A 147 -33.31 26.62 14.63
CA ILE A 147 -33.69 25.68 13.56
C ILE A 147 -34.68 26.31 12.57
N PHE A 148 -35.71 26.99 13.08
CA PHE A 148 -36.82 27.44 12.23
C PHE A 148 -36.75 28.91 11.83
N GLY A 149 -35.96 29.73 12.52
CA GLY A 149 -35.77 31.16 12.19
C GLY A 149 -37.07 31.95 12.11
N SER A 150 -37.71 31.98 10.93
CA SER A 150 -39.07 32.50 10.72
C SER A 150 -39.90 31.51 9.90
N THR A 151 -40.99 31.01 10.47
CA THR A 151 -41.87 30.07 9.77
C THR A 151 -43.08 30.79 9.21
N SER A 152 -43.41 30.48 7.96
CA SER A 152 -44.61 31.00 7.29
C SER A 152 -45.79 30.07 7.51
N PHE A 153 -46.98 30.66 7.66
CA PHE A 153 -48.24 29.95 7.84
C PHE A 153 -49.26 30.39 6.81
N THR A 154 -50.07 29.45 6.37
CA THR A 154 -51.24 29.68 5.51
C THR A 154 -52.47 29.02 6.13
N ILE A 155 -53.58 28.97 5.42
CA ILE A 155 -54.80 28.30 5.87
C ILE A 155 -55.22 27.22 4.87
N ASP A 156 -56.03 26.30 5.34
CA ASP A 156 -56.84 25.47 4.43
C ASP A 156 -57.99 26.32 3.88
N PHE A 157 -57.92 26.63 2.59
CA PHE A 157 -58.92 27.45 1.90
C PHE A 157 -60.18 26.67 1.55
N ASP A 158 -60.11 25.34 1.54
CA ASP A 158 -61.20 24.49 1.05
C ASP A 158 -62.10 24.06 2.22
N SER A 159 -61.54 23.93 3.43
CA SER A 159 -62.29 23.61 4.65
C SER A 159 -62.95 24.81 5.35
N ILE A 160 -62.57 26.05 4.99
CA ILE A 160 -62.98 27.25 5.72
C ILE A 160 -64.34 27.81 5.27
N LYS A 161 -65.18 28.20 6.23
CA LYS A 161 -66.49 28.80 6.00
C LYS A 161 -66.70 30.02 6.90
N PHE A 162 -67.22 31.10 6.34
CA PHE A 162 -67.54 32.34 7.07
C PHE A 162 -69.04 32.46 7.23
N VAL A 163 -69.50 32.68 8.45
CA VAL A 163 -70.93 32.75 8.79
C VAL A 163 -71.24 34.13 9.35
N VAL A 164 -72.26 34.79 8.79
CA VAL A 164 -72.82 36.04 9.31
C VAL A 164 -74.24 35.77 9.75
N HIS A 165 -74.50 35.85 11.06
CA HIS A 165 -75.80 35.58 11.65
C HIS A 165 -76.76 36.77 11.52
N PRO A 166 -78.09 36.54 11.60
CA PRO A 166 -79.10 37.60 11.47
C PRO A 166 -78.94 38.73 12.51
N ASN A 167 -78.39 38.43 13.69
CA ASN A 167 -78.11 39.42 14.74
C ASN A 167 -76.81 40.23 14.50
N GLY A 168 -76.13 40.03 13.36
CA GLY A 168 -74.89 40.69 12.98
C GLY A 168 -73.61 40.08 13.59
N THR A 169 -73.73 39.05 14.45
CA THR A 169 -72.57 38.30 14.96
C THR A 169 -71.96 37.44 13.85
N ARG A 170 -70.67 37.14 13.99
CA ARG A 170 -69.86 36.50 12.94
C ARG A 170 -69.03 35.38 13.53
N GLU A 171 -68.82 34.33 12.74
CA GLU A 171 -67.89 33.26 13.07
C GLU A 171 -67.21 32.69 11.81
N ILE A 172 -66.06 32.06 12.02
CA ILE A 172 -65.32 31.31 11.02
C ILE A 172 -65.36 29.85 11.45
N GLN A 173 -65.92 28.96 10.64
CA GLN A 173 -65.93 27.52 10.86
C GLN A 173 -64.87 26.84 9.99
N GLY A 174 -64.35 25.70 10.43
CA GLY A 174 -63.45 24.89 9.62
C GLY A 174 -62.04 25.48 9.42
N LEU A 175 -61.63 26.47 10.23
CA LEU A 175 -60.34 27.13 10.08
C LEU A 175 -59.21 26.17 10.47
N LYS A 176 -58.35 25.82 9.52
CA LYS A 176 -57.06 25.16 9.76
C LYS A 176 -55.94 26.12 9.40
N ILE A 177 -54.99 26.34 10.31
CA ILE A 177 -53.78 27.13 10.05
C ILE A 177 -52.63 26.14 9.85
N ILE A 178 -51.96 26.20 8.70
CA ILE A 178 -51.00 25.17 8.27
C ILE A 178 -49.60 25.81 8.14
N PRO A 179 -48.56 25.21 8.73
CA PRO A 179 -47.17 25.65 8.50
C PRO A 179 -46.74 25.34 7.06
N CYS A 180 -46.08 26.30 6.41
CA CYS A 180 -45.51 26.13 5.08
C CYS A 180 -44.15 25.42 5.17
N GLU A 181 -43.76 24.68 4.12
CA GLU A 181 -42.41 24.13 4.01
C GLU A 181 -41.34 25.21 4.18
N ASP A 182 -40.25 24.82 4.84
CA ASP A 182 -39.13 25.70 5.21
C ASP A 182 -37.80 24.99 4.93
N ASN A 183 -36.68 25.59 5.32
CA ASN A 183 -35.39 24.91 5.31
C ASN A 183 -34.43 25.48 6.36
N PHE A 184 -33.42 24.69 6.72
CA PHE A 184 -32.27 25.14 7.48
C PHE A 184 -31.07 25.28 6.54
N ASP A 185 -30.62 26.51 6.31
CA ASP A 185 -29.50 26.82 5.40
C ASP A 185 -28.62 27.99 5.86
N PHE A 186 -28.80 28.47 7.09
CA PHE A 186 -28.18 29.68 7.64
C PHE A 186 -28.51 30.97 6.84
N ASP A 187 -29.53 30.97 5.98
CA ASP A 187 -30.04 32.16 5.29
C ASP A 187 -31.33 32.65 5.96
N GLY A 188 -31.26 33.81 6.60
CA GLY A 188 -32.35 34.36 7.41
C GLY A 188 -32.88 35.68 6.86
N LYS A 189 -34.09 36.07 7.24
CA LYS A 189 -34.61 37.42 6.98
C LYS A 189 -34.59 38.25 8.25
N GLY A 190 -33.72 39.25 8.30
CA GLY A 190 -33.69 40.27 9.35
C GLY A 190 -32.34 40.37 10.05
N TRP A 191 -32.04 41.57 10.56
CA TRP A 191 -30.69 41.94 11.01
C TRP A 191 -30.11 41.04 12.11
N LYS A 192 -30.94 40.47 13.00
CA LYS A 192 -30.46 39.53 14.04
C LYS A 192 -30.05 38.20 13.40
N ALA A 193 -30.89 37.62 12.55
CA ALA A 193 -30.62 36.35 11.89
C ALA A 193 -29.32 36.43 11.06
N ASP A 194 -29.14 37.51 10.30
CA ASP A 194 -27.97 37.71 9.43
C ASP A 194 -26.64 37.70 10.21
N ILE A 195 -26.59 38.40 11.35
CA ILE A 195 -25.38 38.48 12.18
C ILE A 195 -25.05 37.12 12.80
N PHE A 196 -26.05 36.44 13.37
CA PHE A 196 -25.82 35.19 14.11
C PHE A 196 -25.57 34.01 13.19
N ASN A 197 -26.32 33.91 12.09
CA ASN A 197 -26.10 32.86 11.10
C ASN A 197 -24.69 32.93 10.54
N LYS A 198 -24.17 34.13 10.25
CA LYS A 198 -22.78 34.30 9.82
C LYS A 198 -21.77 33.80 10.86
N LEU A 199 -21.93 34.23 12.12
CA LEU A 199 -21.02 33.85 13.22
C LEU A 199 -21.04 32.35 13.54
N TYR A 200 -22.20 31.69 13.42
CA TYR A 200 -22.31 30.26 13.67
C TYR A 200 -21.84 29.42 12.48
N LYS A 201 -22.15 29.85 11.26
CA LYS A 201 -21.76 29.12 10.05
C LYS A 201 -20.25 28.96 9.95
N GLU A 202 -19.48 30.02 10.20
CA GLU A 202 -18.00 29.97 10.18
C GLU A 202 -17.41 28.94 11.18
N LYS A 203 -18.15 28.56 12.23
CA LYS A 203 -17.70 27.57 13.23
C LYS A 203 -18.24 26.17 13.02
N ILE A 204 -19.47 26.09 12.52
CA ILE A 204 -20.17 24.82 12.27
C ILE A 204 -19.65 24.20 10.98
N ASP A 205 -19.47 25.03 9.96
CA ASP A 205 -19.12 24.65 8.60
C ASP A 205 -18.00 25.55 8.08
N PRO A 206 -16.79 25.45 8.68
CA PRO A 206 -15.65 26.27 8.29
C PRO A 206 -15.21 26.03 6.84
N TYR A 207 -15.48 24.83 6.31
CA TYR A 207 -15.06 24.40 4.99
C TYR A 207 -16.15 24.58 3.92
N GLY A 208 -17.42 24.73 4.30
CA GLY A 208 -18.52 24.92 3.35
C GLY A 208 -19.16 23.62 2.84
N ILE A 209 -18.97 22.49 3.54
CA ILE A 209 -19.52 21.18 3.19
C ILE A 209 -21.00 21.01 3.54
N GLY A 210 -21.61 21.95 4.27
CA GLY A 210 -22.97 21.83 4.79
C GLY A 210 -24.09 22.15 3.79
N ARG A 211 -25.09 21.27 3.66
CA ARG A 211 -26.16 21.33 2.65
C ARG A 211 -27.47 21.92 3.19
N LYS A 212 -28.33 22.45 2.32
CA LYS A 212 -29.66 22.91 2.77
C LYS A 212 -30.47 21.72 3.28
N VAL A 213 -31.05 21.82 4.47
CA VAL A 213 -31.93 20.77 5.03
C VAL A 213 -33.38 21.21 4.80
N PRO A 214 -34.13 20.59 3.86
CA PRO A 214 -35.54 20.91 3.70
C PRO A 214 -36.32 20.53 4.96
N ILE A 215 -37.24 21.40 5.40
CA ILE A 215 -38.14 21.13 6.52
C ILE A 215 -39.55 20.99 5.96
N LYS A 216 -40.15 19.81 6.16
CA LYS A 216 -41.49 19.50 5.67
C LYS A 216 -42.41 19.15 6.82
N PHE A 217 -43.67 19.56 6.69
CA PHE A 217 -44.71 19.27 7.67
C PHE A 217 -45.64 18.19 7.15
N SER A 218 -45.89 17.16 7.96
CA SER A 218 -46.74 16.01 7.62
C SER A 218 -47.90 15.87 8.61
N GLY A 219 -48.99 15.20 8.20
CA GLY A 219 -50.18 15.06 9.03
C GLY A 219 -51.14 16.25 8.94
N ASP A 220 -52.31 16.12 9.55
CA ASP A 220 -53.39 17.11 9.50
C ASP A 220 -53.38 18.02 10.75
N VAL A 221 -53.90 19.24 10.61
CA VAL A 221 -54.08 20.21 11.70
C VAL A 221 -55.58 20.30 12.02
N PRO A 222 -56.01 20.33 13.30
CA PRO A 222 -57.42 20.35 13.67
C PRO A 222 -58.08 21.64 13.18
N ALA A 223 -59.27 21.47 12.60
CA ALA A 223 -60.13 22.57 12.27
C ALA A 223 -60.72 23.18 13.55
N VAL A 224 -60.77 24.51 13.62
CA VAL A 224 -61.36 25.25 14.73
C VAL A 224 -62.47 26.18 14.24
N THR A 225 -63.43 26.46 15.13
CA THR A 225 -64.37 27.55 14.97
C THR A 225 -63.86 28.77 15.74
N VAL A 226 -63.93 29.95 15.14
CA VAL A 226 -63.53 31.23 15.76
C VAL A 226 -64.71 32.18 15.70
N THR A 227 -65.29 32.49 16.85
CA THR A 227 -66.35 33.49 16.99
C THR A 227 -65.78 34.90 17.11
N GLY A 228 -66.63 35.93 17.01
CA GLY A 228 -66.21 37.31 17.26
C GLY A 228 -65.60 37.54 18.64
N ASP A 229 -66.16 36.89 19.67
CA ASP A 229 -65.65 36.97 21.05
C ASP A 229 -64.27 36.29 21.17
N ASP A 230 -64.11 35.10 20.57
CA ASP A 230 -62.81 34.41 20.50
C ASP A 230 -61.76 35.28 19.81
N PHE A 231 -62.13 35.97 18.73
CA PHE A 231 -61.22 36.82 17.98
C PHE A 231 -60.73 38.02 18.82
N VAL A 232 -61.63 38.66 19.58
CA VAL A 232 -61.27 39.75 20.50
C VAL A 232 -60.36 39.25 21.62
N GLN A 233 -60.65 38.06 22.16
CA GLN A 233 -59.78 37.43 23.17
C GLN A 233 -58.37 37.19 22.63
N LEU A 234 -58.25 36.56 21.44
CA LEU A 234 -56.97 36.31 20.79
C LEU A 234 -56.19 37.60 20.51
N LEU A 235 -56.88 38.69 20.18
CA LEU A 235 -56.26 39.99 19.91
C LEU A 235 -55.64 40.58 21.19
N ASN A 236 -56.33 40.44 22.33
CA ASN A 236 -55.81 40.82 23.64
C ASN A 236 -54.64 39.93 24.07
N GLU A 237 -54.70 38.62 23.83
CA GLU A 237 -53.63 37.67 24.14
C GLU A 237 -52.36 37.98 23.31
N LYS A 238 -52.51 38.19 21.99
CA LYS A 238 -51.40 38.55 21.10
C LYS A 238 -50.72 39.84 21.55
N SER A 239 -51.50 40.87 21.90
CA SER A 239 -50.93 42.13 22.41
C SER A 239 -50.07 41.93 23.65
N LYS A 240 -50.43 41.02 24.56
CA LYS A 240 -49.63 40.73 25.77
C LYS A 240 -48.32 40.02 25.42
N ILE A 241 -48.37 39.08 24.47
CA ILE A 241 -47.18 38.37 23.99
C ILE A 241 -46.22 39.35 23.32
N ASP A 242 -46.73 40.22 22.45
CA ASP A 242 -45.94 41.22 21.75
C ASP A 242 -45.34 42.25 22.73
N THR A 243 -46.05 42.71 23.75
CA THR A 243 -45.48 43.63 24.76
C THR A 243 -44.40 42.97 25.63
N ASN A 244 -44.63 41.73 26.09
CA ASN A 244 -43.65 40.99 26.88
C ASN A 244 -42.37 40.69 26.06
N SER A 245 -42.51 40.48 24.75
CA SER A 245 -41.39 40.23 23.85
C SER A 245 -40.42 41.41 23.75
N VAL A 246 -40.93 42.65 23.80
CA VAL A 246 -40.14 43.87 23.72
C VAL A 246 -39.37 44.13 25.02
N GLU A 247 -39.98 43.86 26.18
CA GLU A 247 -39.36 44.03 27.50
C GLU A 247 -38.21 43.04 27.77
N ASN A 248 -38.25 41.85 27.16
CA ASN A 248 -37.30 40.75 27.42
C ASN A 248 -36.08 40.71 26.46
N SER A 249 -35.79 41.82 25.78
CA SER A 249 -34.69 41.94 24.80
C SER A 249 -33.27 41.75 25.40
N PHE A 250 -33.12 41.73 26.73
CA PHE A 250 -31.88 41.36 27.44
C PHE A 250 -31.62 39.84 27.58
N GLY A 251 -32.64 38.98 27.42
CA GLY A 251 -32.50 37.52 27.56
C GLY A 251 -31.69 36.85 26.44
N TRP A 252 -31.54 37.54 25.31
CA TRP A 252 -30.89 37.01 24.10
C TRP A 252 -29.39 36.75 24.29
N ALA A 253 -28.69 37.58 25.07
CA ALA A 253 -27.27 37.36 25.36
C ALA A 253 -27.01 36.05 26.11
N LYS A 254 -27.91 35.67 27.04
CA LYS A 254 -27.84 34.41 27.78
C LYS A 254 -28.08 33.20 26.86
N ASN A 255 -29.07 33.32 25.97
CA ASN A 255 -29.41 32.27 25.00
C ASN A 255 -28.31 32.09 23.95
N TYR A 256 -27.65 33.17 23.53
CA TYR A 256 -26.48 33.12 22.65
C TYR A 256 -25.34 32.24 23.21
N PHE A 257 -25.00 32.37 24.49
CA PHE A 257 -23.98 31.52 25.11
C PHE A 257 -24.41 30.05 25.19
N LYS A 258 -25.70 29.79 25.44
CA LYS A 258 -26.22 28.42 25.53
C LYS A 258 -26.20 27.71 24.17
N ILE A 259 -26.61 28.36 23.08
CA ILE A 259 -26.56 27.73 21.74
C ILE A 259 -25.11 27.56 21.28
N LYS A 260 -24.23 28.53 21.58
CA LYS A 260 -22.79 28.41 21.31
C LYS A 260 -22.19 27.21 22.05
N TYR A 261 -22.61 26.95 23.28
CA TYR A 261 -22.19 25.77 24.04
C TYR A 261 -22.72 24.46 23.42
N LEU A 262 -23.99 24.42 23.01
CA LEU A 262 -24.55 23.24 22.32
C LEU A 262 -23.83 22.94 21.01
N ILE A 263 -23.52 23.97 20.22
CA ILE A 263 -22.72 23.83 19.00
C ILE A 263 -21.32 23.30 19.35
N ALA A 264 -20.63 23.92 20.31
CA ALA A 264 -19.26 23.53 20.67
C ALA A 264 -19.15 22.12 21.30
N THR A 265 -20.24 21.59 21.83
CA THR A 265 -20.31 20.23 22.43
C THR A 265 -20.99 19.21 21.52
N SER A 266 -21.40 19.64 20.32
CA SER A 266 -22.03 18.79 19.31
C SER A 266 -21.01 17.84 18.69
N PRO A 267 -21.23 16.51 18.73
CA PRO A 267 -20.41 15.55 17.99
C PRO A 267 -20.36 15.86 16.49
N SER A 268 -21.44 16.43 15.93
CA SER A 268 -21.53 16.72 14.50
C SER A 268 -20.56 17.79 14.01
N THR A 269 -20.00 18.62 14.90
CA THR A 269 -19.00 19.65 14.55
C THR A 269 -17.58 19.25 14.95
N ASN A 270 -17.35 17.97 15.29
CA ASN A 270 -16.03 17.46 15.61
C ASN A 270 -15.33 16.93 14.36
N TYR A 271 -14.35 17.68 13.86
CA TYR A 271 -13.56 17.35 12.67
C TYR A 271 -12.26 16.64 13.04
N ILE A 272 -12.32 15.64 13.92
CA ILE A 272 -11.15 14.90 14.39
C ILE A 272 -11.29 13.43 14.01
N ASP A 273 -10.33 12.90 13.27
CA ASP A 273 -10.33 11.52 12.80
C ASP A 273 -9.94 10.51 13.90
N SER A 274 -9.90 9.22 13.56
CA SER A 274 -9.53 8.14 14.50
C SER A 274 -8.08 8.19 15.00
N HIS A 275 -7.21 8.94 14.34
CA HIS A 275 -5.80 9.14 14.70
C HIS A 275 -5.58 10.46 15.46
N GLY A 276 -6.64 11.23 15.71
CA GLY A 276 -6.56 12.51 16.40
C GLY A 276 -6.25 13.69 15.48
N ARG A 277 -6.22 13.49 14.16
CA ARG A 277 -5.91 14.54 13.18
C ARG A 277 -7.10 15.44 12.92
N LYS A 278 -6.84 16.72 12.71
CA LYS A 278 -7.87 17.66 12.24
C LYS A 278 -8.15 17.41 10.76
N VAL A 279 -9.42 17.22 10.41
CA VAL A 279 -9.87 16.99 9.04
C VAL A 279 -10.24 18.30 8.38
N ILE A 280 -9.66 18.56 7.20
CA ILE A 280 -9.81 19.76 6.39
C ILE A 280 -10.30 19.33 5.00
N TYR A 281 -11.38 19.93 4.51
CA TYR A 281 -12.00 19.57 3.23
C TYR A 281 -11.94 20.74 2.24
N ASP A 282 -11.85 20.45 0.94
CA ASP A 282 -12.31 21.42 -0.07
C ASP A 282 -13.85 21.44 -0.08
N GLY A 283 -14.46 22.42 0.57
CA GLY A 283 -15.92 22.53 0.61
C GLY A 283 -16.50 23.57 -0.34
N VAL A 284 -15.76 24.07 -1.33
CA VAL A 284 -16.30 25.01 -2.33
C VAL A 284 -17.27 24.30 -3.27
N ASP A 285 -16.78 23.29 -4.00
CA ASP A 285 -17.58 22.35 -4.77
C ASP A 285 -16.78 21.05 -5.01
N LYS A 286 -17.45 19.98 -5.48
CA LYS A 286 -16.82 18.66 -5.62
C LYS A 286 -15.70 18.60 -6.68
N PHE A 287 -15.64 19.55 -7.61
CA PHE A 287 -14.66 19.58 -8.71
C PHE A 287 -13.86 20.89 -8.71
N HIS A 288 -13.72 21.50 -7.52
CA HIS A 288 -13.04 22.77 -7.35
C HIS A 288 -11.53 22.58 -7.49
N LYS A 289 -10.81 23.65 -7.82
CA LYS A 289 -9.34 23.63 -7.78
C LYS A 289 -8.90 24.27 -6.47
N GLY A 290 -8.80 23.47 -5.43
CA GLY A 290 -8.50 23.86 -4.06
C GLY A 290 -7.02 24.02 -3.77
N ILE A 291 -6.73 24.86 -2.78
CA ILE A 291 -5.45 24.86 -2.07
C ILE A 291 -5.77 24.63 -0.60
N LEU A 292 -5.41 23.45 -0.09
CA LEU A 292 -5.60 23.07 1.30
C LEU A 292 -4.25 23.13 1.99
N GLU A 293 -4.19 23.88 3.08
CA GLU A 293 -3.01 23.98 3.93
C GLU A 293 -3.40 23.48 5.31
N ALA A 294 -2.54 22.68 5.93
CA ALA A 294 -2.68 22.34 7.33
C ALA A 294 -2.69 23.60 8.19
N GLU A 295 -3.51 23.60 9.24
CA GLU A 295 -3.58 24.75 10.12
C GLU A 295 -2.33 24.86 10.99
N PRO A 296 -1.70 26.04 11.09
CA PRO A 296 -0.55 26.23 11.95
C PRO A 296 -0.91 26.03 13.42
N ILE A 297 0.03 25.47 14.18
CA ILE A 297 -0.03 25.24 15.62
C ILE A 297 -0.62 26.47 16.32
N ASP A 298 -1.75 26.27 17.01
CA ASP A 298 -2.52 27.34 17.64
C ASP A 298 -1.60 28.18 18.57
N GLY A 299 -1.74 29.51 18.53
CA GLY A 299 -0.77 30.50 19.05
C GLY A 299 -0.51 30.52 20.56
N MET A 300 -0.85 29.45 21.30
CA MET A 300 -0.60 29.28 22.74
C MET A 300 0.47 28.23 23.07
N GLY A 301 1.06 27.50 22.11
CA GLY A 301 2.24 26.66 22.36
C GLY A 301 2.05 25.56 23.43
N MET A 302 0.81 25.13 23.66
CA MET A 302 0.53 23.98 24.53
C MET A 302 0.60 22.71 23.69
N VAL A 303 1.73 22.01 23.82
CA VAL A 303 2.03 20.71 23.22
C VAL A 303 0.96 19.69 23.58
N PHE A 304 0.07 19.40 22.64
CA PHE A 304 -0.44 18.04 22.47
C PHE A 304 0.38 17.44 21.34
N ASN A 305 0.98 16.25 21.57
CA ASN A 305 1.83 15.55 20.60
C ASN A 305 1.26 15.67 19.18
N ASP A 306 2.03 16.27 18.27
CA ASP A 306 1.67 16.62 16.90
C ASP A 306 1.06 15.42 16.15
N SER A 307 -0.28 15.40 16.06
CA SER A 307 -1.01 14.30 15.42
C SER A 307 -1.00 14.38 13.89
N GLY A 308 -0.66 15.54 13.31
CA GLY A 308 -0.86 15.87 11.88
C GLY A 308 -2.29 16.33 11.56
N SER A 309 -2.54 16.58 10.28
CA SER A 309 -3.80 16.99 9.65
C SER A 309 -4.24 15.96 8.60
N ALA A 310 -5.53 15.86 8.34
CA ALA A 310 -6.08 15.08 7.24
C ALA A 310 -6.70 16.04 6.21
N LEU A 311 -6.06 16.18 5.06
CA LEU A 311 -6.46 17.07 3.98
C LEU A 311 -7.16 16.27 2.89
N ILE A 312 -8.41 16.63 2.60
CA ILE A 312 -9.30 15.93 1.66
C ILE A 312 -9.68 16.90 0.54
N GLY A 313 -9.07 16.74 -0.63
CA GLY A 313 -9.27 17.61 -1.80
C GLY A 313 -10.57 17.31 -2.52
N GLY A 314 -10.87 16.02 -2.73
CA GLY A 314 -12.03 15.63 -3.51
C GLY A 314 -11.71 15.73 -4.99
N GLY A 315 -12.65 16.19 -5.80
CA GLY A 315 -12.41 16.30 -7.24
C GLY A 315 -11.88 17.64 -7.64
N GLY A 316 -11.21 17.64 -8.79
CA GLY A 316 -10.52 18.79 -9.33
C GLY A 316 -9.01 18.60 -9.33
N GLU A 317 -8.27 19.66 -9.61
CA GLU A 317 -6.81 19.65 -9.51
C GLU A 317 -6.46 20.44 -8.25
N ASP A 318 -6.20 19.73 -7.16
CA ASP A 318 -5.99 20.29 -5.83
C ASP A 318 -4.50 20.38 -5.48
N THR A 319 -4.17 21.30 -4.58
CA THR A 319 -2.86 21.35 -3.93
C THR A 319 -3.05 21.19 -2.43
N LEU A 320 -2.54 20.10 -1.87
CA LEU A 320 -2.64 19.77 -0.44
C LEU A 320 -1.27 19.89 0.23
N GLN A 321 -1.17 20.65 1.31
CA GLN A 321 0.09 20.95 2.02
C GLN A 321 -0.01 20.57 3.51
N GLY A 322 0.64 19.47 3.91
CA GLY A 322 0.61 18.90 5.26
C GLY A 322 1.43 19.68 6.30
N GLY A 323 2.64 20.10 5.95
CA GLY A 323 3.52 20.83 6.87
C GLY A 323 4.25 19.90 7.85
N ASP A 324 4.21 20.21 9.15
CA ASP A 324 4.85 19.39 10.18
C ASP A 324 3.82 18.46 10.84
N GLY A 325 4.14 17.18 11.02
CA GLY A 325 3.29 16.19 11.69
C GLY A 325 2.99 14.97 10.80
N ASP A 326 2.29 13.96 11.34
CA ASP A 326 1.93 12.77 10.57
C ASP A 326 0.65 13.04 9.74
N ASP A 327 0.77 13.60 8.55
CA ASP A 327 -0.37 14.06 7.76
C ASP A 327 -1.02 12.95 6.91
N LEU A 328 -2.28 13.14 6.56
CA LEU A 328 -2.96 12.40 5.50
C LEU A 328 -3.32 13.35 4.38
N LEU A 329 -2.86 13.04 3.17
CA LEU A 329 -3.14 13.80 1.97
C LEU A 329 -3.91 12.92 1.00
N MET A 330 -5.17 13.28 0.78
CA MET A 330 -6.06 12.61 -0.15
C MET A 330 -6.47 13.61 -1.22
N GLY A 331 -5.92 13.44 -2.43
CA GLY A 331 -6.36 14.17 -3.62
C GLY A 331 -7.74 13.65 -4.05
N SER A 332 -7.76 12.57 -4.81
CA SER A 332 -8.91 11.71 -5.14
C SER A 332 -10.23 12.42 -5.47
N SER A 333 -10.53 12.44 -6.77
CA SER A 333 -11.83 12.00 -7.25
C SER A 333 -11.76 11.04 -8.43
N SER A 334 -12.84 10.28 -8.52
CA SER A 334 -13.46 9.47 -9.58
C SER A 334 -13.02 9.55 -11.06
N PHE A 335 -12.07 10.39 -11.48
CA PHE A 335 -11.73 10.63 -12.88
C PHE A 335 -10.22 10.63 -13.11
N ALA A 336 -9.75 9.66 -13.91
CA ALA A 336 -8.35 9.40 -14.26
C ALA A 336 -7.66 10.49 -15.11
N VAL A 337 -8.04 11.76 -14.95
CA VAL A 337 -7.53 12.92 -15.72
C VAL A 337 -7.18 14.12 -14.84
N GLU A 338 -7.52 14.08 -13.54
CA GLU A 338 -7.21 15.12 -12.58
C GLU A 338 -5.76 14.96 -12.09
N LYS A 339 -5.15 16.05 -11.66
CA LYS A 339 -3.74 16.07 -11.25
C LYS A 339 -3.63 16.86 -9.97
N ASP A 340 -3.52 16.13 -8.87
CA ASP A 340 -3.31 16.73 -7.56
C ASP A 340 -1.82 16.89 -7.26
N ILE A 341 -1.51 17.87 -6.43
CA ILE A 341 -0.17 18.11 -5.88
C ILE A 341 -0.24 17.88 -4.38
N LEU A 342 0.35 16.77 -3.93
CA LEU A 342 0.35 16.36 -2.52
C LEU A 342 1.74 16.66 -1.93
N ILE A 343 1.80 17.62 -1.02
CA ILE A 343 3.03 18.09 -0.37
C ILE A 343 2.93 17.69 1.11
N GLY A 344 3.65 16.65 1.53
CA GLY A 344 3.62 16.17 2.92
C GLY A 344 4.31 17.15 3.84
N GLY A 345 5.63 17.02 3.97
CA GLY A 345 6.46 17.96 4.70
C GLY A 345 7.43 17.21 5.61
N ASP A 346 7.43 17.53 6.90
CA ASP A 346 8.21 16.83 7.92
C ASP A 346 7.27 15.96 8.75
N GLY A 347 7.44 14.64 8.76
CA GLY A 347 6.45 13.77 9.38
C GLY A 347 6.55 12.32 8.98
N TYR A 348 5.56 11.50 9.33
CA TYR A 348 5.30 10.26 8.59
C TYR A 348 3.97 10.43 7.85
N ASP A 349 4.06 10.79 6.58
CA ASP A 349 2.89 11.21 5.79
C ASP A 349 2.23 10.04 5.05
N THR A 350 0.91 10.10 4.91
CA THR A 350 0.11 9.10 4.21
C THR A 350 -0.55 9.72 2.99
N TYR A 351 -0.19 9.22 1.80
CA TYR A 351 -0.72 9.70 0.53
C TYR A 351 -1.70 8.71 -0.07
N PHE A 352 -2.90 9.17 -0.39
CA PHE A 352 -3.84 8.46 -1.26
C PHE A 352 -3.88 9.16 -2.61
N ALA A 353 -3.17 8.57 -3.57
CA ALA A 353 -2.90 9.16 -4.88
C ALA A 353 -3.35 8.25 -6.02
N ASP A 354 -3.60 8.84 -7.18
CA ASP A 354 -3.86 8.12 -8.43
C ASP A 354 -2.65 8.17 -9.38
N SER A 355 -2.82 7.66 -10.61
CA SER A 355 -1.74 7.60 -11.60
C SER A 355 -1.34 8.95 -12.20
N MET A 356 -2.02 10.07 -11.93
CA MET A 356 -1.74 11.37 -12.54
C MET A 356 -1.14 12.37 -11.54
N ASP A 357 -1.22 12.06 -10.26
CA ASP A 357 -0.79 12.93 -9.17
C ASP A 357 0.72 13.18 -9.10
N VAL A 358 1.07 14.23 -8.36
CA VAL A 358 2.44 14.60 -8.02
C VAL A 358 2.60 14.61 -6.50
N ILE A 359 3.59 13.90 -6.01
CA ILE A 359 3.94 13.85 -4.59
C ILE A 359 5.29 14.55 -4.36
N GLU A 360 5.33 15.41 -3.35
CA GLU A 360 6.51 16.04 -2.80
C GLU A 360 6.57 15.79 -1.30
N ASP A 361 7.70 15.26 -0.82
CA ASP A 361 7.95 15.01 0.59
C ASP A 361 9.39 15.46 0.89
N SER A 362 9.56 16.37 1.85
CA SER A 362 10.86 16.97 2.13
C SER A 362 11.79 16.06 2.92
N ASP A 363 11.23 15.20 3.77
CA ASP A 363 12.00 14.32 4.65
C ASP A 363 12.02 12.85 4.17
N GLY A 364 11.18 12.54 3.18
CA GLY A 364 11.07 11.26 2.51
C GLY A 364 10.41 10.18 3.38
N LYS A 365 9.72 10.53 4.47
CA LYS A 365 9.13 9.56 5.38
C LYS A 365 7.62 9.51 5.21
N GLY A 366 7.13 8.37 4.76
CA GLY A 366 5.70 8.18 4.62
C GLY A 366 5.35 6.92 3.88
N VAL A 367 4.15 6.89 3.35
CA VAL A 367 3.62 5.77 2.56
C VAL A 367 2.65 6.27 1.50
N ILE A 368 2.71 5.65 0.32
CA ILE A 368 1.79 5.93 -0.78
C ILE A 368 0.89 4.72 -1.02
N PHE A 369 -0.40 4.99 -1.11
CA PHE A 369 -1.43 4.06 -1.55
C PHE A 369 -1.98 4.51 -2.91
N ILE A 370 -1.90 3.63 -3.92
CA ILE A 370 -2.55 3.86 -5.22
C ILE A 370 -4.03 3.48 -5.12
N LYS A 371 -4.91 4.40 -5.53
CA LYS A 371 -6.36 4.19 -5.61
C LYS A 371 -6.80 3.98 -7.06
N ASN A 372 -7.25 2.77 -7.39
CA ASN A 372 -7.85 2.47 -8.70
C ASN A 372 -9.38 2.59 -8.62
N GLY A 373 -9.94 3.69 -9.11
CA GLY A 373 -11.38 3.85 -9.31
C GLY A 373 -12.17 4.52 -8.18
N CYS A 374 -13.49 4.62 -8.39
CA CYS A 374 -14.41 5.42 -7.58
C CYS A 374 -15.22 4.50 -6.66
N VAL A 375 -15.04 4.64 -5.33
CA VAL A 375 -15.96 4.20 -4.25
C VAL A 375 -15.75 2.76 -3.67
N MET A 376 -15.29 2.71 -2.39
CA MET A 376 -15.39 1.66 -1.32
C MET A 376 -14.45 0.43 -1.31
N PRO A 377 -14.21 -0.20 -0.13
CA PRO A 377 -13.62 0.31 1.12
C PRO A 377 -12.07 0.24 1.05
N ALA A 378 -11.38 0.53 2.16
CA ALA A 378 -9.91 0.55 2.27
C ALA A 378 -9.16 -0.76 1.87
N SER A 379 -9.88 -1.84 1.50
CA SER A 379 -9.32 -3.16 1.22
C SER A 379 -8.65 -3.31 -0.15
N ASN A 380 -8.83 -2.36 -1.09
CA ASN A 380 -8.26 -2.45 -2.45
C ASN A 380 -7.14 -1.44 -2.73
N ASN A 381 -6.71 -0.68 -1.71
CA ASN A 381 -5.62 0.27 -1.85
C ASN A 381 -4.28 -0.47 -1.93
N LYS A 382 -3.59 -0.37 -3.07
CA LYS A 382 -2.27 -1.02 -3.24
C LYS A 382 -1.18 -0.07 -2.73
N LYS A 383 -0.49 -0.49 -1.66
CA LYS A 383 0.67 0.21 -1.13
C LYS A 383 1.85 0.10 -2.10
N LEU A 384 2.58 1.20 -2.31
CA LEU A 384 3.84 1.17 -3.03
C LEU A 384 4.98 0.76 -2.12
N THR A 385 5.74 -0.25 -2.56
CA THR A 385 6.89 -0.80 -1.83
C THR A 385 8.19 -0.76 -2.66
N GLY A 386 8.10 -0.41 -3.94
CA GLY A 386 9.20 -0.43 -4.89
C GLY A 386 9.31 -1.75 -5.67
N GLY A 387 10.37 -1.86 -6.47
CA GLY A 387 10.53 -2.94 -7.44
C GLY A 387 11.98 -3.39 -7.61
N VAL A 388 12.15 -4.43 -8.41
CA VAL A 388 13.44 -5.05 -8.71
C VAL A 388 13.77 -4.84 -10.19
N HIS A 389 15.04 -4.55 -10.48
CA HIS A 389 15.61 -4.48 -11.82
C HIS A 389 16.33 -5.78 -12.16
N TYR A 390 16.03 -6.31 -13.34
CA TYR A 390 16.69 -7.47 -13.94
C TYR A 390 17.69 -7.02 -15.01
N LYS A 391 18.68 -7.87 -15.30
CA LYS A 391 19.75 -7.56 -16.27
C LYS A 391 19.25 -7.16 -17.67
N ASP A 392 18.11 -7.73 -18.09
CA ASP A 392 17.54 -7.49 -19.42
C ASP A 392 16.45 -6.40 -19.41
N ASP A 393 16.15 -5.82 -18.25
CA ASP A 393 15.18 -4.72 -18.12
C ASP A 393 15.75 -3.42 -18.73
N PRO A 394 14.88 -2.51 -19.19
CA PRO A 394 15.33 -1.18 -19.59
C PRO A 394 16.03 -0.46 -18.43
N GLU A 395 17.13 0.25 -18.72
CA GLU A 395 17.87 1.00 -17.69
C GLU A 395 16.92 1.86 -16.83
N HIS A 396 17.13 1.84 -15.53
CA HIS A 396 16.36 2.60 -14.53
C HIS A 396 14.90 2.18 -14.36
N THR A 397 14.50 1.04 -14.93
CA THR A 397 13.15 0.51 -14.80
C THR A 397 13.14 -0.67 -13.85
N TYR A 398 12.20 -0.67 -12.91
CA TYR A 398 12.04 -1.68 -11.86
C TYR A 398 10.59 -2.15 -11.83
N TYR A 399 10.36 -3.39 -11.45
CA TYR A 399 9.01 -3.97 -11.38
C TYR A 399 8.75 -4.58 -10.00
N GLY A 400 7.57 -4.35 -9.42
CA GLY A 400 7.21 -4.91 -8.12
C GLY A 400 5.77 -4.58 -7.69
N GLY A 401 5.11 -5.52 -7.03
CA GLY A 401 3.73 -5.33 -6.53
C GLY A 401 2.70 -5.01 -7.62
N GLY A 402 2.93 -5.49 -8.86
CA GLY A 402 2.11 -5.16 -10.04
C GLY A 402 2.34 -3.76 -10.61
N ASN A 403 3.36 -3.02 -10.13
CA ASN A 403 3.68 -1.68 -10.60
C ASN A 403 5.02 -1.63 -11.35
N LYS A 404 5.10 -0.72 -12.31
CA LYS A 404 6.34 -0.32 -12.99
C LYS A 404 6.87 0.96 -12.36
N TYR A 405 8.13 0.97 -11.97
CA TYR A 405 8.83 2.12 -11.41
C TYR A 405 9.96 2.54 -12.34
N TYR A 406 9.90 3.76 -12.87
CA TYR A 406 10.98 4.34 -13.65
C TYR A 406 11.66 5.46 -12.86
N TRP A 407 12.92 5.27 -12.51
CA TRP A 407 13.66 6.26 -11.75
C TRP A 407 14.43 7.21 -12.69
N ALA A 408 13.91 8.41 -12.88
CA ALA A 408 14.53 9.42 -13.74
C ALA A 408 15.80 10.06 -13.14
N GLY A 409 16.31 9.51 -12.03
CA GLY A 409 17.48 9.99 -11.30
C GLY A 409 17.24 11.27 -10.48
N GLY A 410 15.98 11.57 -10.20
CA GLY A 410 15.53 12.66 -9.35
C GLY A 410 14.09 12.39 -8.99
N ASP A 411 13.25 12.23 -10.00
CA ASP A 411 11.86 11.85 -9.78
C ASP A 411 11.66 10.35 -9.99
N LEU A 412 10.78 9.73 -9.21
CA LEU A 412 10.27 8.39 -9.46
C LEU A 412 8.94 8.50 -10.20
N ILE A 413 8.81 7.80 -11.32
CA ILE A 413 7.59 7.73 -12.11
C ILE A 413 7.01 6.33 -11.96
N VAL A 414 5.79 6.22 -11.45
CA VAL A 414 5.10 4.95 -11.23
C VAL A 414 4.00 4.78 -12.29
N ASN A 415 3.97 3.61 -12.94
CA ASN A 415 3.02 3.25 -13.99
C ASN A 415 2.88 4.33 -15.10
N ASP A 416 3.99 4.97 -15.47
CA ASP A 416 4.08 6.04 -16.47
C ASP A 416 3.33 7.35 -16.15
N GLY A 417 2.90 7.54 -14.90
CA GLY A 417 2.10 8.70 -14.54
C GLY A 417 2.44 9.30 -13.17
N LEU A 418 2.15 8.59 -12.07
CA LEU A 418 2.31 9.09 -10.71
C LEU A 418 3.75 9.51 -10.49
N ARG A 419 3.97 10.76 -10.12
CA ARG A 419 5.31 11.34 -10.04
C ARG A 419 5.67 11.72 -8.61
N ILE A 420 6.65 11.04 -8.05
CA ILE A 420 7.25 11.39 -6.76
C ILE A 420 8.50 12.22 -7.05
N LYS A 421 8.48 13.49 -6.68
CA LYS A 421 9.59 14.39 -6.98
C LYS A 421 10.72 14.27 -5.98
N ASN A 422 11.94 14.53 -6.45
CA ASN A 422 13.16 14.50 -5.63
C ASN A 422 13.37 13.19 -4.84
N PHE A 423 12.74 12.11 -5.31
CA PHE A 423 12.83 10.77 -4.77
C PHE A 423 14.28 10.29 -4.66
N LYS A 424 14.64 9.88 -3.45
CA LYS A 424 15.78 9.05 -3.14
C LYS A 424 15.28 7.64 -2.87
N ASN A 425 16.01 6.66 -3.34
CA ASN A 425 15.67 5.27 -3.09
C ASN A 425 15.57 5.01 -1.56
N GLY A 426 14.45 4.44 -1.12
CA GLY A 426 14.10 4.28 0.29
C GLY A 426 13.08 5.31 0.81
N ASP A 427 12.89 6.44 0.13
CA ASP A 427 11.87 7.43 0.49
C ASP A 427 10.47 6.81 0.36
N LEU A 428 9.54 7.24 1.23
CA LEU A 428 8.14 6.83 1.27
C LEU A 428 7.96 5.30 1.36
N ASN A 429 8.95 4.62 1.96
CA ASN A 429 9.08 3.17 2.03
C ASN A 429 9.14 2.47 0.66
N ILE A 430 9.54 3.17 -0.40
CA ILE A 430 9.71 2.61 -1.74
C ILE A 430 11.19 2.25 -1.95
N ARG A 431 11.46 0.95 -2.13
CA ARG A 431 12.83 0.42 -2.33
C ARG A 431 12.99 -0.19 -3.72
N LEU A 432 13.77 0.49 -4.55
CA LEU A 432 14.25 0.03 -5.85
C LEU A 432 15.53 -0.78 -5.65
N ARG A 433 15.56 -2.01 -6.17
CA ARG A 433 16.68 -2.94 -5.95
C ARG A 433 17.14 -3.56 -7.25
N GLU A 434 18.42 -3.91 -7.28
CA GLU A 434 18.92 -4.88 -8.26
C GLU A 434 18.53 -6.29 -7.79
N LYS A 435 18.19 -7.18 -8.72
CA LYS A 435 17.89 -8.56 -8.34
C LYS A 435 19.09 -9.24 -7.69
N ASP A 436 18.85 -9.87 -6.53
CA ASP A 436 19.78 -10.86 -5.99
C ASP A 436 19.80 -12.06 -6.94
N ASP A 437 20.97 -12.30 -7.53
CA ASP A 437 21.16 -13.30 -8.59
C ASP A 437 21.53 -14.68 -8.03
N THR A 438 21.77 -14.74 -6.73
CA THR A 438 22.04 -15.94 -5.95
C THR A 438 21.24 -15.86 -4.64
N ARG A 439 20.96 -17.00 -4.01
CA ARG A 439 20.14 -17.08 -2.79
C ARG A 439 20.56 -18.30 -1.96
N PRO A 440 20.11 -18.45 -0.71
CA PRO A 440 20.28 -19.70 0.01
C PRO A 440 19.82 -20.88 -0.86
N ASP A 441 20.60 -21.96 -0.89
CA ASP A 441 20.35 -23.08 -1.80
C ASP A 441 20.63 -24.44 -1.12
N ILE A 442 19.69 -25.38 -1.32
CA ILE A 442 19.78 -26.77 -0.85
C ILE A 442 19.57 -27.80 -1.98
N ARG A 443 19.50 -27.36 -3.25
CA ARG A 443 18.98 -28.11 -4.42
C ARG A 443 19.73 -29.36 -4.89
N GLU A 444 20.85 -29.75 -4.28
CA GLU A 444 21.40 -31.10 -4.46
C GLU A 444 20.45 -32.22 -3.89
N ALA A 445 19.13 -31.98 -3.74
CA ALA A 445 18.13 -32.75 -2.98
C ALA A 445 16.66 -32.82 -3.55
N GLU A 446 16.41 -32.33 -4.78
CA GLU A 446 15.15 -32.01 -5.52
C GLU A 446 13.73 -32.57 -5.16
N ASN A 447 12.70 -31.72 -5.41
CA ASN A 447 11.28 -31.99 -5.78
C ASN A 447 10.75 -30.86 -6.72
N THR A 448 9.74 -31.14 -7.58
CA THR A 448 9.01 -30.16 -8.43
C THR A 448 7.49 -30.21 -8.19
N VAL A 449 6.69 -29.26 -8.69
CA VAL A 449 5.21 -29.15 -8.55
C VAL A 449 4.50 -28.92 -9.90
N SER A 450 3.17 -29.12 -9.98
CA SER A 450 2.38 -29.03 -11.23
C SER A 450 0.95 -28.52 -11.10
N PRO A 451 0.39 -27.90 -12.17
CA PRO A 451 -1.05 -27.89 -12.46
C PRO A 451 -1.45 -28.36 -13.90
N VAL A 452 -2.75 -28.62 -14.08
CA VAL A 452 -3.39 -28.98 -15.37
C VAL A 452 -3.67 -27.76 -16.24
N VAL A 453 -3.16 -27.80 -17.47
CA VAL A 453 -3.30 -26.81 -18.54
C VAL A 453 -4.11 -27.42 -19.70
N ILE A 454 -5.01 -26.64 -20.29
CA ILE A 454 -5.83 -27.01 -21.45
C ILE A 454 -5.32 -26.25 -22.69
N ASP A 455 -5.06 -27.00 -23.76
CA ASP A 455 -4.79 -26.46 -25.10
C ASP A 455 -6.08 -25.91 -25.70
N MET A 456 -6.12 -24.59 -25.88
CA MET A 456 -7.32 -23.86 -26.32
C MET A 456 -7.34 -23.57 -27.82
N ASN A 457 -6.20 -23.68 -28.51
CA ASN A 457 -6.06 -23.28 -29.91
C ASN A 457 -5.73 -24.46 -30.86
N GLY A 458 -5.47 -25.64 -30.31
CA GLY A 458 -5.18 -26.88 -31.01
C GLY A 458 -3.74 -27.02 -31.51
N ASP A 459 -2.80 -26.23 -30.98
CA ASP A 459 -1.38 -26.29 -31.32
C ASP A 459 -0.49 -27.02 -30.29
N GLY A 460 -1.13 -27.65 -29.30
CA GLY A 460 -0.52 -28.35 -28.19
C GLY A 460 -0.25 -27.41 -27.00
N VAL A 461 -0.22 -27.95 -25.79
CA VAL A 461 0.04 -27.15 -24.58
C VAL A 461 1.43 -26.51 -24.64
N LYS A 462 1.48 -25.18 -24.51
CA LYS A 462 2.72 -24.38 -24.51
C LYS A 462 2.96 -23.68 -23.18
N THR A 463 4.23 -23.44 -22.92
CA THR A 463 4.69 -22.79 -21.68
C THR A 463 5.81 -21.82 -21.96
N SER A 464 5.99 -20.83 -21.08
CA SER A 464 7.14 -19.93 -21.04
C SER A 464 8.18 -20.38 -20.00
N ALA A 465 9.42 -19.89 -20.15
CA ALA A 465 10.47 -20.09 -19.16
C ALA A 465 10.19 -19.29 -17.89
N LYS A 466 10.73 -19.77 -16.76
CA LYS A 466 10.79 -19.01 -15.52
C LYS A 466 11.55 -17.69 -15.72
N GLY A 467 11.03 -16.60 -15.15
CA GLY A 467 11.49 -15.24 -15.40
C GLY A 467 10.67 -14.52 -16.49
N GLN A 468 10.63 -13.18 -16.40
CA GLN A 468 9.62 -12.26 -17.00
C GLN A 468 8.42 -11.95 -16.07
N HIS A 469 8.66 -11.88 -14.75
CA HIS A 469 7.70 -11.34 -13.75
C HIS A 469 6.45 -12.18 -13.44
N VAL A 470 6.38 -13.43 -13.87
CA VAL A 470 5.34 -14.36 -13.40
C VAL A 470 5.74 -14.92 -12.05
N TYR A 471 4.90 -14.69 -11.05
CA TYR A 471 5.01 -15.29 -9.73
C TYR A 471 3.65 -15.84 -9.33
N PHE A 472 3.63 -17.06 -8.83
CA PHE A 472 2.40 -17.68 -8.36
C PHE A 472 2.66 -18.55 -7.14
N ASP A 473 1.76 -18.48 -6.16
CA ASP A 473 1.84 -19.30 -4.94
C ASP A 473 1.29 -20.69 -5.27
N HIS A 474 2.11 -21.60 -5.78
CA HIS A 474 1.58 -22.90 -6.21
C HIS A 474 1.15 -23.78 -5.05
N ASP A 475 1.62 -23.54 -3.81
CA ASP A 475 1.35 -24.43 -2.67
C ASP A 475 0.40 -23.83 -1.61
N GLY A 476 0.00 -22.57 -1.78
CA GLY A 476 -0.95 -21.84 -0.94
C GLY A 476 -0.37 -21.41 0.40
N ASN A 477 0.93 -21.14 0.47
CA ASN A 477 1.63 -20.81 1.71
C ASN A 477 1.72 -19.29 2.00
N GLY A 478 1.22 -18.44 1.10
CA GLY A 478 1.27 -16.98 1.18
C GLY A 478 2.49 -16.35 0.49
N PHE A 479 3.34 -17.14 -0.18
CA PHE A 479 4.48 -16.69 -0.95
C PHE A 479 4.34 -17.15 -2.39
N ALA A 480 4.31 -16.20 -3.32
CA ALA A 480 4.28 -16.50 -4.74
C ALA A 480 5.70 -16.71 -5.26
N GLU A 481 6.03 -17.91 -5.73
CA GLU A 481 7.34 -18.23 -6.32
C GLU A 481 7.43 -17.91 -7.80
N ASN A 482 8.63 -17.51 -8.24
CA ASN A 482 8.94 -17.36 -9.66
C ASN A 482 8.86 -18.73 -10.34
N THR A 483 8.11 -18.80 -11.43
CA THR A 483 7.72 -20.06 -12.03
C THR A 483 7.72 -19.95 -13.55
N GLY A 484 7.97 -21.07 -14.23
CA GLY A 484 7.54 -21.21 -15.62
C GLY A 484 6.02 -21.08 -15.70
N TRP A 485 5.47 -20.67 -16.84
CA TRP A 485 4.05 -20.36 -16.92
C TRP A 485 3.37 -20.90 -18.17
N VAL A 486 2.04 -20.90 -18.18
CA VAL A 486 1.23 -21.23 -19.35
C VAL A 486 1.34 -20.12 -20.42
N ASP A 487 1.32 -20.49 -21.70
CA ASP A 487 1.25 -19.51 -22.80
C ASP A 487 -0.09 -18.77 -22.80
N SER A 488 -0.11 -17.49 -23.21
CA SER A 488 -1.31 -16.65 -23.15
C SER A 488 -2.46 -17.08 -24.06
N HIS A 489 -2.23 -18.05 -24.96
CA HIS A 489 -3.29 -18.64 -25.78
C HIS A 489 -3.95 -19.86 -25.14
N ASP A 490 -3.31 -20.50 -24.15
CA ASP A 490 -3.82 -21.67 -23.42
C ASP A 490 -4.49 -21.27 -22.11
N ALA A 491 -5.10 -22.22 -21.40
CA ALA A 491 -5.83 -21.94 -20.16
C ALA A 491 -5.47 -22.88 -19.02
N LEU A 492 -5.32 -22.34 -17.80
CA LEU A 492 -5.33 -23.13 -16.57
C LEU A 492 -6.77 -23.52 -16.23
N LEU A 493 -6.97 -24.80 -15.85
CA LEU A 493 -8.24 -25.27 -15.30
C LEU A 493 -8.28 -25.00 -13.80
N VAL A 494 -9.28 -24.24 -13.34
CA VAL A 494 -9.34 -23.71 -11.98
C VAL A 494 -10.71 -23.89 -11.33
N LEU A 495 -10.72 -23.88 -9.99
CA LEU A 495 -11.91 -23.90 -9.16
C LEU A 495 -11.69 -22.97 -7.96
N ASP A 496 -12.44 -21.87 -7.89
CA ASP A 496 -12.48 -21.00 -6.71
C ASP A 496 -13.08 -21.79 -5.54
N ARG A 497 -12.22 -22.20 -4.60
CA ARG A 497 -12.61 -23.08 -3.49
C ARG A 497 -13.02 -22.27 -2.26
N ASN A 498 -12.49 -21.06 -2.12
CA ASN A 498 -12.73 -20.20 -0.97
C ASN A 498 -13.90 -19.19 -1.19
N GLN A 499 -14.43 -19.13 -2.41
CA GLN A 499 -15.53 -18.27 -2.89
C GLN A 499 -15.24 -16.77 -2.76
N ASN A 500 -13.97 -16.37 -2.90
CA ASN A 500 -13.55 -14.97 -2.86
C ASN A 500 -13.62 -14.27 -4.23
N GLY A 501 -13.94 -15.00 -5.31
CA GLY A 501 -14.05 -14.49 -6.67
C GLY A 501 -12.71 -14.24 -7.36
N GLN A 502 -11.61 -14.73 -6.80
CA GLN A 502 -10.25 -14.67 -7.34
C GLN A 502 -9.70 -16.10 -7.50
N ILE A 503 -8.57 -16.22 -8.19
CA ILE A 503 -7.76 -17.43 -8.21
C ILE A 503 -6.37 -16.99 -7.77
N ASP A 504 -6.09 -17.14 -6.48
CA ASP A 504 -4.94 -16.48 -5.84
C ASP A 504 -3.83 -17.45 -5.42
N ASP A 505 -4.08 -18.77 -5.44
CA ASP A 505 -3.07 -19.79 -5.16
C ASP A 505 -3.36 -21.18 -5.78
N GLY A 506 -2.36 -22.07 -5.72
CA GLY A 506 -2.39 -23.38 -6.33
C GLY A 506 -3.32 -24.42 -5.67
N ARG A 507 -3.96 -24.10 -4.54
CA ARG A 507 -5.04 -24.93 -3.97
C ARG A 507 -6.30 -24.84 -4.84
N GLU A 508 -6.42 -23.76 -5.60
CA GLU A 508 -7.53 -23.47 -6.52
C GLU A 508 -7.23 -23.95 -7.95
N LEU A 509 -5.99 -24.32 -8.23
CA LEU A 509 -5.60 -25.07 -9.43
C LEU A 509 -5.80 -26.58 -9.24
N PHE A 510 -5.97 -27.31 -10.34
CA PHE A 510 -5.92 -28.78 -10.34
C PHE A 510 -4.49 -29.23 -10.58
N GLY A 511 -3.83 -29.80 -9.57
CA GLY A 511 -2.40 -30.12 -9.62
C GLY A 511 -1.90 -30.91 -8.41
N SER A 512 -0.57 -31.06 -8.30
CA SER A 512 0.05 -31.80 -7.18
C SER A 512 -0.10 -31.11 -5.81
N ASN A 513 -0.58 -29.86 -5.77
CA ASN A 513 -0.85 -29.12 -4.54
C ASN A 513 -2.34 -29.14 -4.13
N THR A 514 -3.22 -29.66 -4.97
CA THR A 514 -4.64 -29.79 -4.64
C THR A 514 -4.84 -30.75 -3.47
N LEU A 515 -5.58 -30.32 -2.44
CA LEU A 515 -5.98 -31.19 -1.33
C LEU A 515 -7.16 -32.07 -1.74
N LEU A 516 -6.96 -33.38 -1.65
CA LEU A 516 -8.02 -34.38 -1.82
C LEU A 516 -8.96 -34.37 -0.61
N ALA A 517 -10.16 -34.95 -0.75
CA ALA A 517 -11.12 -35.10 0.35
C ALA A 517 -10.55 -35.82 1.59
N SER A 518 -9.48 -36.61 1.40
CA SER A 518 -8.72 -37.28 2.45
C SER A 518 -7.81 -36.36 3.31
N GLY A 519 -7.62 -35.11 2.91
CA GLY A 519 -6.68 -34.16 3.51
C GLY A 519 -5.22 -34.33 3.06
N LYS A 520 -4.95 -35.21 2.09
CA LYS A 520 -3.64 -35.37 1.45
C LYS A 520 -3.56 -34.58 0.14
N LYS A 521 -2.37 -34.11 -0.22
CA LYS A 521 -2.10 -33.55 -1.56
C LYS A 521 -2.25 -34.64 -2.64
N ALA A 522 -2.82 -34.28 -3.78
CA ALA A 522 -2.91 -35.13 -4.96
C ALA A 522 -1.51 -35.40 -5.55
N ARG A 523 -1.35 -36.53 -6.24
CA ARG A 523 -0.09 -36.88 -6.93
C ARG A 523 0.09 -36.11 -8.23
N ASN A 524 -1.02 -35.77 -8.88
CA ASN A 524 -1.12 -35.03 -10.13
C ASN A 524 -2.55 -34.42 -10.24
N GLY A 525 -2.74 -33.46 -11.12
CA GLY A 525 -3.99 -32.72 -11.25
C GLY A 525 -5.15 -33.51 -11.83
N PHE A 526 -4.91 -34.59 -12.59
CA PHE A 526 -6.00 -35.49 -13.02
C PHE A 526 -6.52 -36.39 -11.90
N GLU A 527 -5.67 -36.76 -10.93
CA GLU A 527 -6.15 -37.40 -9.69
C GLU A 527 -7.03 -36.44 -8.88
N ALA A 528 -6.67 -35.16 -8.82
CA ALA A 528 -7.51 -34.14 -8.20
C ALA A 528 -8.85 -33.93 -8.94
N LEU A 529 -8.83 -33.98 -10.28
CA LEU A 529 -10.03 -33.83 -11.10
C LEU A 529 -10.97 -35.03 -11.00
N ALA A 530 -10.43 -36.25 -10.90
CA ALA A 530 -11.21 -37.49 -10.80
C ALA A 530 -12.07 -37.60 -9.53
N GLU A 531 -11.81 -36.81 -8.47
CA GLU A 531 -12.69 -36.76 -7.29
C GLU A 531 -14.08 -36.20 -7.61
N PHE A 532 -14.22 -35.50 -8.74
CA PHE A 532 -15.46 -34.87 -9.16
C PHE A 532 -16.22 -35.61 -10.25
N ASP A 533 -15.71 -36.74 -10.74
CA ASP A 533 -16.41 -37.65 -11.66
C ASP A 533 -17.42 -38.47 -10.84
N GLU A 534 -18.62 -37.91 -10.66
CA GLU A 534 -19.66 -38.45 -9.77
C GLU A 534 -20.33 -39.70 -10.36
N ASN A 535 -20.37 -39.77 -11.70
CA ASN A 535 -21.04 -40.84 -12.43
C ASN A 535 -20.08 -41.98 -12.84
N HIS A 536 -18.77 -41.77 -12.67
CA HIS A 536 -17.66 -42.67 -12.98
C HIS A 536 -17.57 -43.09 -14.45
N ASP A 537 -17.89 -42.18 -15.37
CA ASP A 537 -17.80 -42.42 -16.82
C ASP A 537 -16.43 -42.06 -17.43
N GLY A 538 -15.53 -41.51 -16.62
CA GLY A 538 -14.16 -41.19 -17.01
C GLY A 538 -14.01 -39.82 -17.67
N VAL A 539 -15.04 -38.98 -17.65
CA VAL A 539 -14.98 -37.57 -18.04
C VAL A 539 -15.57 -36.68 -16.96
N ILE A 540 -15.15 -35.42 -16.94
CA ILE A 540 -15.88 -34.34 -16.28
C ILE A 540 -16.71 -33.65 -17.35
N ASP A 541 -18.03 -33.68 -17.21
CA ASP A 541 -18.98 -33.03 -18.12
C ASP A 541 -20.21 -32.44 -17.40
N ALA A 542 -21.21 -31.99 -18.15
CA ALA A 542 -22.41 -31.36 -17.58
C ALA A 542 -23.27 -32.28 -16.69
N ALA A 543 -22.99 -33.59 -16.66
CA ALA A 543 -23.58 -34.54 -15.72
C ALA A 543 -22.96 -34.46 -14.31
N ASP A 544 -21.78 -33.86 -14.16
CA ASP A 544 -21.10 -33.70 -12.88
C ASP A 544 -21.40 -32.34 -12.22
N SER A 545 -21.69 -32.35 -10.92
CA SER A 545 -22.08 -31.12 -10.21
C SER A 545 -20.99 -30.05 -10.15
N VAL A 546 -19.72 -30.43 -10.33
CA VAL A 546 -18.58 -29.50 -10.38
C VAL A 546 -18.57 -28.65 -11.66
N TRP A 547 -19.18 -29.13 -12.74
CA TRP A 547 -19.07 -28.53 -14.08
C TRP A 547 -19.43 -27.06 -14.13
N SER A 548 -20.52 -26.68 -13.45
CA SER A 548 -20.98 -25.28 -13.41
C SER A 548 -20.10 -24.35 -12.56
N LYS A 549 -19.12 -24.91 -11.83
CA LYS A 549 -18.21 -24.17 -10.93
C LYS A 549 -16.79 -24.08 -11.49
N LEU A 550 -16.45 -24.89 -12.48
CA LEU A 550 -15.13 -24.86 -13.12
C LEU A 550 -14.98 -23.59 -13.97
N GLN A 551 -13.79 -23.04 -13.96
CA GLN A 551 -13.42 -21.85 -14.71
C GLN A 551 -12.14 -22.10 -15.52
N LEU A 552 -11.93 -21.28 -16.53
CA LEU A 552 -10.73 -21.22 -17.36
C LEU A 552 -10.05 -19.88 -17.11
N TRP A 553 -8.78 -19.93 -16.72
CA TRP A 553 -7.93 -18.74 -16.57
C TRP A 553 -6.96 -18.65 -17.75
N GLN A 554 -7.10 -17.61 -18.57
CA GLN A 554 -6.18 -17.26 -19.64
C GLN A 554 -5.45 -15.97 -19.26
N ASP A 555 -4.25 -16.10 -18.73
CA ASP A 555 -3.38 -14.97 -18.35
C ASP A 555 -2.81 -14.31 -19.61
N LYS A 556 -3.40 -13.18 -20.02
CA LYS A 556 -3.09 -12.54 -21.31
C LYS A 556 -1.83 -11.70 -21.23
N ASN A 557 -1.57 -11.09 -20.08
CA ASN A 557 -0.42 -10.22 -19.86
C ASN A 557 0.76 -10.96 -19.20
N GLN A 558 0.58 -12.23 -18.85
CA GLN A 558 1.60 -13.12 -18.28
C GLN A 558 2.15 -12.55 -16.97
N ASN A 559 1.26 -12.13 -16.05
CA ASN A 559 1.64 -11.58 -14.75
C ASN A 559 1.36 -12.52 -13.56
N GLY A 560 0.71 -13.66 -13.79
CA GLY A 560 0.35 -14.63 -12.73
C GLY A 560 -0.78 -14.17 -11.80
N VAL A 561 -1.54 -13.13 -12.17
CA VAL A 561 -2.68 -12.59 -11.40
C VAL A 561 -3.92 -12.54 -12.29
N VAL A 562 -5.08 -12.90 -11.74
CA VAL A 562 -6.34 -12.77 -12.49
C VAL A 562 -6.72 -11.29 -12.64
N ASP A 563 -6.61 -10.77 -13.86
CA ASP A 563 -7.10 -9.43 -14.21
C ASP A 563 -8.53 -9.44 -14.81
N GLU A 564 -9.15 -8.25 -14.92
CA GLU A 564 -10.48 -8.10 -15.50
C GLU A 564 -10.53 -8.66 -16.94
N GLY A 565 -11.35 -9.69 -17.16
CA GLY A 565 -11.53 -10.33 -18.46
C GLY A 565 -10.56 -11.47 -18.79
N GLU A 566 -9.82 -11.98 -17.80
CA GLU A 566 -8.94 -13.16 -17.93
C GLU A 566 -9.56 -14.47 -17.42
N LEU A 567 -10.56 -14.37 -16.55
CA LEU A 567 -11.29 -15.52 -16.00
C LEU A 567 -12.63 -15.71 -16.71
N SER A 568 -12.93 -16.94 -17.14
CA SER A 568 -14.19 -17.28 -17.80
C SER A 568 -14.79 -18.58 -17.26
N ALA A 569 -16.12 -18.68 -17.25
CA ALA A 569 -16.80 -19.91 -16.83
C ALA A 569 -16.58 -21.02 -17.86
N LEU A 570 -16.21 -22.23 -17.42
CA LEU A 570 -16.03 -23.38 -18.32
C LEU A 570 -17.31 -23.67 -19.11
N SER A 571 -18.47 -23.55 -18.47
CA SER A 571 -19.78 -23.75 -19.11
C SER A 571 -20.12 -22.70 -20.19
N ALA A 572 -19.42 -21.56 -20.22
CA ALA A 572 -19.56 -20.56 -21.26
C ALA A 572 -18.59 -20.78 -22.44
N SER A 573 -17.67 -21.75 -22.31
CA SER A 573 -16.75 -22.16 -23.39
C SER A 573 -17.40 -23.13 -24.38
N GLN A 574 -16.66 -23.54 -25.41
CA GLN A 574 -17.09 -24.58 -26.35
C GLN A 574 -16.67 -26.00 -25.92
N ILE A 575 -16.08 -26.17 -24.73
CA ILE A 575 -15.68 -27.47 -24.21
C ILE A 575 -16.91 -28.23 -23.72
N LYS A 576 -16.99 -29.53 -24.05
CA LYS A 576 -18.09 -30.42 -23.64
C LYS A 576 -17.70 -31.49 -22.63
N ALA A 577 -16.45 -31.94 -22.64
CA ALA A 577 -15.97 -32.97 -21.73
C ALA A 577 -14.44 -32.88 -21.57
N ILE A 578 -13.95 -33.14 -20.36
CA ILE A 578 -12.52 -33.22 -20.02
C ILE A 578 -12.25 -34.64 -19.51
N GLY A 579 -11.36 -35.40 -20.16
CA GLY A 579 -11.07 -36.78 -19.72
C GLY A 579 -10.23 -36.82 -18.45
N VAL A 580 -10.51 -37.73 -17.52
CA VAL A 580 -9.70 -37.92 -16.29
C VAL A 580 -8.67 -39.04 -16.40
N TYR A 581 -8.75 -39.87 -17.45
CA TYR A 581 -7.76 -40.89 -17.75
C TYR A 581 -6.65 -40.33 -18.65
N TYR A 582 -5.41 -40.44 -18.19
CA TYR A 582 -4.25 -39.83 -18.84
C TYR A 582 -3.20 -40.85 -19.27
N LYS A 583 -2.34 -40.40 -20.19
CA LYS A 583 -1.08 -41.05 -20.55
C LYS A 583 0.06 -40.33 -19.84
N THR A 584 0.99 -41.09 -19.23
CA THR A 584 2.20 -40.51 -18.63
C THR A 584 3.33 -40.44 -19.67
N GLU A 585 3.81 -39.24 -19.88
CA GLU A 585 5.04 -38.90 -20.59
C GLU A 585 5.94 -38.10 -19.61
N LYS A 586 7.20 -37.84 -19.92
CA LYS A 586 8.07 -36.99 -19.07
C LYS A 586 8.91 -36.12 -19.99
N ALA A 587 8.22 -35.41 -20.88
CA ALA A 587 8.86 -34.58 -21.86
C ALA A 587 9.22 -33.25 -21.21
N LYS A 588 10.50 -32.85 -21.30
CA LYS A 588 10.95 -31.53 -20.87
C LYS A 588 11.03 -30.63 -22.09
N ASP A 589 10.39 -29.48 -22.05
CA ASP A 589 10.44 -28.53 -23.17
C ASP A 589 11.72 -27.67 -23.16
N ALA A 590 11.82 -26.75 -24.12
CA ALA A 590 12.97 -25.84 -24.26
C ALA A 590 13.13 -24.85 -23.10
N HIS A 591 12.11 -24.71 -22.26
CA HIS A 591 12.02 -23.77 -21.16
C HIS A 591 12.24 -24.41 -19.80
N GLY A 592 12.38 -25.75 -19.76
CA GLY A 592 12.66 -26.50 -18.54
C GLY A 592 11.43 -27.03 -17.83
N ASN A 593 10.22 -26.78 -18.34
CA ASN A 593 8.98 -27.30 -17.76
C ASN A 593 8.75 -28.75 -18.24
N GLU A 594 8.17 -29.59 -17.37
CA GLU A 594 7.92 -31.00 -17.69
C GLU A 594 6.44 -31.27 -17.95
N HIS A 595 6.13 -31.81 -19.12
CA HIS A 595 4.79 -32.23 -19.52
C HIS A 595 4.64 -33.70 -19.15
N ARG A 596 3.89 -34.00 -18.07
CA ARG A 596 3.90 -35.33 -17.47
C ARG A 596 2.67 -36.16 -17.77
N GLU A 597 1.50 -35.73 -17.35
CA GLU A 597 0.26 -36.46 -17.62
C GLU A 597 -0.52 -35.75 -18.73
N THR A 598 -1.01 -36.46 -19.75
CA THR A 598 -1.81 -35.84 -20.82
C THR A 598 -3.08 -36.64 -21.10
N THR A 599 -4.20 -35.93 -21.24
CA THR A 599 -5.55 -36.44 -21.57
C THR A 599 -6.13 -35.66 -22.77
N LYS A 600 -7.38 -35.96 -23.14
CA LYS A 600 -8.12 -35.26 -24.21
C LYS A 600 -9.27 -34.43 -23.68
N VAL A 601 -9.45 -33.27 -24.29
CA VAL A 601 -10.63 -32.39 -24.15
C VAL A 601 -11.47 -32.49 -25.40
N THR A 602 -12.78 -32.63 -25.27
CA THR A 602 -13.73 -32.73 -26.40
C THR A 602 -14.54 -31.45 -26.53
N TRP A 603 -14.55 -30.88 -27.73
CA TRP A 603 -15.22 -29.62 -28.05
C TRP A 603 -16.63 -29.83 -28.64
N ALA A 604 -17.41 -28.75 -28.70
CA ALA A 604 -18.82 -28.80 -29.07
C ALA A 604 -19.09 -29.33 -30.49
N ASP A 605 -18.15 -29.11 -31.41
CA ASP A 605 -18.13 -29.58 -32.80
C ASP A 605 -17.53 -30.99 -32.96
N GLY A 606 -17.05 -31.60 -31.87
CA GLY A 606 -16.50 -32.94 -31.80
C GLY A 606 -14.99 -33.05 -32.04
N HIS A 607 -14.26 -31.96 -32.29
CA HIS A 607 -12.80 -32.03 -32.31
C HIS A 607 -12.22 -32.22 -30.90
N GLN A 608 -10.95 -32.65 -30.82
CA GLN A 608 -10.25 -32.88 -29.56
C GLN A 608 -8.92 -32.13 -29.51
N THR A 609 -8.62 -31.53 -28.36
CA THR A 609 -7.32 -30.93 -28.02
C THR A 609 -6.72 -31.62 -26.79
N ASP A 610 -5.50 -31.25 -26.43
CA ASP A 610 -4.81 -31.81 -25.27
C ASP A 610 -5.17 -31.06 -23.98
N ALA A 611 -5.20 -31.80 -22.88
CA ALA A 611 -5.01 -31.22 -21.55
C ALA A 611 -3.86 -31.94 -20.87
N THR A 612 -2.93 -31.18 -20.30
CA THR A 612 -1.66 -31.69 -19.78
C THR A 612 -1.43 -31.19 -18.38
N ASP A 613 -1.01 -32.08 -17.48
CA ASP A 613 -0.45 -31.73 -16.19
C ASP A 613 1.01 -31.32 -16.38
N VAL A 614 1.25 -30.02 -16.24
CA VAL A 614 2.52 -29.37 -16.52
C VAL A 614 3.24 -29.11 -15.21
N TRP A 615 4.45 -29.64 -15.07
CA TRP A 615 5.31 -29.42 -13.92
C TRP A 615 6.26 -28.27 -14.23
N PHE A 616 5.88 -27.06 -13.82
CA PHE A 616 6.66 -25.86 -14.07
C PHE A 616 8.03 -25.92 -13.38
N ASP A 617 9.05 -25.39 -14.06
CA ASP A 617 10.35 -25.14 -13.47
C ASP A 617 10.23 -23.94 -12.53
N THR A 618 10.03 -24.22 -11.24
CA THR A 618 9.88 -23.20 -10.21
C THR A 618 11.21 -22.80 -9.59
N GLU A 619 11.25 -21.61 -9.02
CA GLU A 619 12.33 -21.13 -8.20
C GLU A 619 11.80 -20.70 -6.82
N PRO A 620 11.55 -21.66 -5.89
CA PRO A 620 10.84 -21.38 -4.65
C PRO A 620 11.55 -20.41 -3.71
N GLY A 621 12.89 -20.34 -3.77
CA GLY A 621 13.65 -19.34 -3.00
C GLY A 621 13.59 -17.91 -3.56
N ASP A 622 13.09 -17.73 -4.79
CA ASP A 622 12.74 -16.44 -5.39
C ASP A 622 11.22 -16.26 -5.35
N SER A 623 10.72 -15.96 -4.16
CA SER A 623 9.31 -15.72 -3.92
C SER A 623 9.09 -14.39 -3.21
N PHE A 624 7.86 -13.88 -3.27
CA PHE A 624 7.46 -12.71 -2.49
C PHE A 624 6.16 -12.98 -1.75
N ASN A 625 6.03 -12.33 -0.58
CA ASN A 625 4.82 -12.39 0.22
C ASN A 625 3.65 -11.68 -0.49
N THR A 626 2.54 -12.38 -0.67
CA THR A 626 1.33 -11.84 -1.34
C THR A 626 0.43 -11.04 -0.39
N GLU A 627 0.64 -11.14 0.92
CA GLU A 627 -0.12 -10.40 1.92
C GLU A 627 0.32 -8.93 2.01
N SER A 628 -0.63 -8.00 1.91
CA SER A 628 -0.40 -6.57 2.18
C SER A 628 -0.31 -6.32 3.69
N ILE A 629 0.90 -6.05 4.18
CA ILE A 629 1.16 -5.76 5.60
C ILE A 629 1.49 -4.27 5.77
N GLU A 630 0.64 -3.56 6.51
CA GLU A 630 0.89 -2.17 6.90
C GLU A 630 2.01 -2.12 7.95
N ILE A 631 3.07 -1.36 7.66
CA ILE A 631 4.26 -1.28 8.51
C ILE A 631 4.16 -0.04 9.39
N ASP A 632 4.23 -0.26 10.70
CA ASP A 632 4.26 0.81 11.71
C ASP A 632 5.49 1.72 11.53
N LYS A 633 5.30 3.02 11.79
CA LYS A 633 6.33 4.05 11.59
C LYS A 633 7.62 3.81 12.37
N ASP A 634 7.55 3.16 13.54
CA ASP A 634 8.76 2.84 14.30
C ASP A 634 9.55 1.68 13.69
N ILE A 635 8.88 0.78 12.96
CA ILE A 635 9.52 -0.33 12.24
C ILE A 635 10.17 0.20 10.96
N ALA A 636 9.51 1.11 10.25
CA ALA A 636 10.06 1.74 9.04
C ALA A 636 11.42 2.44 9.28
N LYS A 637 11.68 2.90 10.52
CA LYS A 637 12.95 3.51 10.94
C LYS A 637 14.07 2.51 11.22
N LEU A 638 13.75 1.21 11.37
CA LEU A 638 14.72 0.16 11.65
C LEU A 638 15.37 -0.35 10.36
N PRO A 639 16.54 -1.00 10.44
CA PRO A 639 17.17 -1.66 9.29
C PRO A 639 16.24 -2.65 8.61
N TYR A 640 16.25 -2.64 7.28
CA TYR A 640 15.54 -3.62 6.47
C TYR A 640 16.48 -4.77 6.11
N VAL A 641 15.93 -5.98 6.08
CA VAL A 641 16.61 -7.16 5.55
C VAL A 641 15.60 -7.91 4.70
N GLN A 642 16.00 -8.22 3.46
CA GLN A 642 15.16 -8.97 2.53
C GLN A 642 14.97 -10.41 3.04
N GLY A 643 13.73 -10.89 2.97
CA GLY A 643 13.41 -12.31 3.15
C GLY A 643 13.63 -13.10 1.85
N PHE A 644 13.83 -14.41 1.98
CA PHE A 644 13.94 -15.35 0.86
C PHE A 644 12.97 -16.50 1.08
N GLY A 645 12.50 -17.12 0.00
CA GLY A 645 11.55 -18.21 0.07
C GLY A 645 10.36 -17.86 0.96
N ASN A 646 10.01 -18.75 1.89
CA ASN A 646 8.85 -18.62 2.76
C ASN A 646 9.13 -17.79 4.03
N VAL A 647 9.97 -16.76 3.92
CA VAL A 647 10.34 -15.86 5.02
C VAL A 647 9.99 -14.43 4.66
N LEU A 648 9.15 -13.79 5.47
CA LEU A 648 8.81 -12.38 5.34
C LEU A 648 10.08 -11.52 5.44
N ASP A 649 10.13 -10.38 4.75
CA ASP A 649 11.15 -9.38 5.03
C ASP A 649 11.09 -8.94 6.50
N LEU A 650 12.23 -8.45 7.02
CA LEU A 650 12.35 -8.20 8.45
C LEU A 650 11.34 -7.15 8.97
N HIS A 651 10.99 -6.15 8.16
CA HIS A 651 9.98 -5.15 8.56
C HIS A 651 8.60 -5.79 8.71
N SER A 652 8.17 -6.53 7.69
CA SER A 652 6.92 -7.29 7.70
C SER A 652 6.86 -8.29 8.87
N ALA A 653 7.96 -8.96 9.19
CA ALA A 653 8.05 -9.87 10.32
C ALA A 653 7.96 -9.14 11.67
N MET A 654 8.66 -8.01 11.84
CA MET A 654 8.61 -7.18 13.05
C MET A 654 7.22 -6.61 13.30
N GLN A 655 6.45 -6.33 12.25
CA GLN A 655 5.07 -5.86 12.38
C GLN A 655 4.19 -6.93 13.03
N LYS A 656 4.42 -8.20 12.69
CA LYS A 656 3.68 -9.34 13.25
C LYS A 656 4.24 -9.85 14.58
N ASP A 657 5.50 -9.54 14.90
CA ASP A 657 6.17 -9.96 16.13
C ASP A 657 6.89 -8.80 16.81
N ALA A 658 6.21 -8.18 17.78
CA ALA A 658 6.76 -7.07 18.55
C ALA A 658 8.03 -7.43 19.32
N VAL A 659 8.24 -8.70 19.69
CA VAL A 659 9.48 -9.10 20.36
C VAL A 659 10.62 -9.21 19.36
N LEU A 660 10.37 -9.58 18.11
CA LEU A 660 11.37 -9.50 17.06
C LEU A 660 11.81 -8.04 16.83
N LYS A 661 10.86 -7.10 16.86
CA LYS A 661 11.14 -5.64 16.82
C LYS A 661 12.10 -5.23 17.95
N ASP A 662 11.86 -5.69 19.18
CA ASP A 662 12.73 -5.39 20.32
C ASP A 662 14.11 -6.08 20.19
N MET A 663 14.17 -7.33 19.71
CA MET A 663 15.43 -8.03 19.49
C MET A 663 16.32 -7.33 18.45
N VAL A 664 15.73 -6.75 17.39
CA VAL A 664 16.47 -5.95 16.41
C VAL A 664 17.01 -4.68 17.07
N LYS A 665 16.21 -3.97 17.87
CA LYS A 665 16.67 -2.78 18.61
C LYS A 665 17.82 -3.10 19.56
N ASP A 666 17.69 -4.20 20.32
CA ASP A 666 18.73 -4.65 21.25
C ASP A 666 20.02 -5.03 20.50
N TYR A 667 19.91 -5.71 19.35
CA TYR A 667 21.05 -6.08 18.51
C TYR A 667 21.83 -4.83 18.04
N LEU A 668 21.11 -3.79 17.61
CA LEU A 668 21.74 -2.55 17.14
C LEU A 668 22.44 -1.79 18.28
N ALA A 669 21.87 -1.81 19.48
CA ALA A 669 22.44 -1.16 20.66
C ALA A 669 23.61 -1.94 21.30
N ALA A 670 23.72 -3.25 21.06
CA ALA A 670 24.73 -4.11 21.64
C ALA A 670 26.15 -3.89 21.07
N ASP A 671 27.19 -4.29 21.80
CA ASP A 671 28.57 -4.36 21.28
C ASP A 671 28.79 -5.56 20.35
N ALA A 672 29.90 -5.56 19.60
CA ALA A 672 30.21 -6.60 18.61
C ALA A 672 30.24 -8.03 19.17
N LYS A 673 30.75 -8.23 20.40
CA LYS A 673 30.82 -9.55 21.02
C LYS A 673 29.43 -10.04 21.42
N THR A 674 28.61 -9.14 21.98
CA THR A 674 27.24 -9.44 22.38
C THR A 674 26.37 -9.73 21.15
N ARG A 675 26.49 -8.95 20.07
CA ARG A 675 25.80 -9.19 18.79
C ARG A 675 26.02 -10.60 18.25
N ALA A 676 27.25 -11.10 18.25
CA ALA A 676 27.57 -12.43 17.76
C ALA A 676 26.81 -13.55 18.49
N SER A 677 26.45 -13.35 19.77
CA SER A 677 25.66 -14.31 20.56
C SER A 677 24.14 -14.18 20.37
N MET A 678 23.66 -13.06 19.83
CA MET A 678 22.24 -12.76 19.63
C MET A 678 21.74 -13.14 18.24
N LEU A 679 22.63 -13.12 17.23
CA LEU A 679 22.27 -13.21 15.82
C LEU A 679 21.50 -14.49 15.46
N ASP A 680 21.98 -15.64 15.89
CA ASP A 680 21.32 -16.94 15.61
C ASP A 680 19.88 -16.97 16.13
N GLU A 681 19.65 -16.53 17.38
CA GLU A 681 18.31 -16.54 17.98
C GLU A 681 17.38 -15.52 17.32
N LEU A 682 17.91 -14.36 16.91
CA LEU A 682 17.18 -13.37 16.11
C LEU A 682 16.74 -13.99 14.78
N ILE A 683 17.65 -14.66 14.07
CA ILE A 683 17.35 -15.35 12.80
C ILE A 683 16.33 -16.48 13.03
N TYR A 684 16.47 -17.27 14.10
CA TYR A 684 15.52 -18.34 14.40
C TYR A 684 14.13 -17.80 14.70
N ARG A 685 14.02 -16.67 15.39
CA ARG A 685 12.72 -16.04 15.65
C ARG A 685 12.13 -15.43 14.38
N TRP A 686 12.94 -14.68 13.63
CA TRP A 686 12.53 -14.08 12.36
C TRP A 686 12.03 -15.12 11.36
N THR A 687 12.78 -16.20 11.20
CA THR A 687 12.38 -17.31 10.31
C THR A 687 11.39 -18.28 10.96
N GLY A 688 11.00 -18.08 12.23
CA GLY A 688 10.07 -18.95 12.96
C GLY A 688 10.55 -20.39 13.15
N SER A 689 11.86 -20.62 13.21
CA SER A 689 12.48 -21.91 13.55
C SER A 689 12.83 -22.04 15.04
N ASN A 690 12.70 -20.96 15.82
CA ASN A 690 13.05 -20.92 17.26
C ASN A 690 12.32 -21.97 18.13
N GLN A 691 11.12 -22.42 17.74
CA GLN A 691 10.37 -23.46 18.46
C GLN A 691 10.80 -24.90 18.12
N VAL A 692 11.69 -25.08 17.13
CA VAL A 692 12.16 -26.41 16.72
C VAL A 692 13.16 -26.94 17.74
N HIS A 693 12.96 -28.18 18.19
CA HIS A 693 13.90 -28.82 19.10
C HIS A 693 15.25 -29.08 18.40
N PRO A 694 16.40 -28.60 18.93
CA PRO A 694 17.70 -28.63 18.24
C PRO A 694 18.15 -30.02 17.74
N ALA A 695 17.80 -31.09 18.45
CA ALA A 695 18.19 -32.46 18.09
C ALA A 695 17.20 -33.20 17.16
N SER A 696 16.09 -32.57 16.76
CA SER A 696 15.01 -33.25 16.00
C SER A 696 15.41 -33.68 14.59
N ARG A 697 16.49 -33.10 14.04
CA ARG A 697 17.02 -33.40 12.72
C ARG A 697 18.34 -34.20 12.76
N GLY A 698 18.59 -34.95 13.83
CA GLY A 698 19.80 -35.75 14.01
C GLY A 698 20.88 -35.03 14.83
N SER A 699 22.04 -35.66 15.01
CA SER A 699 23.10 -35.18 15.91
C SER A 699 24.15 -34.28 15.24
N TYR A 700 24.11 -34.13 13.92
CA TYR A 700 25.16 -33.45 13.14
C TYR A 700 24.86 -31.97 12.86
N ILE A 701 23.63 -31.50 13.09
CA ILE A 701 23.23 -30.11 12.89
C ILE A 701 22.19 -29.68 13.94
N ASP A 702 22.21 -28.42 14.34
CA ASP A 702 21.07 -27.83 15.07
C ASP A 702 19.88 -27.73 14.10
N ALA A 703 18.81 -28.45 14.40
CA ALA A 703 17.61 -28.52 13.59
C ALA A 703 17.02 -27.15 13.27
N ARG A 704 17.20 -26.14 14.13
CA ARG A 704 16.71 -24.78 13.88
C ARG A 704 17.39 -24.14 12.67
N ARG A 705 18.70 -24.38 12.50
CA ARG A 705 19.47 -23.92 11.32
C ARG A 705 18.98 -24.57 10.04
N LEU A 706 18.71 -25.88 10.09
CA LEU A 706 18.18 -26.60 8.94
C LEU A 706 16.79 -26.08 8.57
N VAL A 707 15.88 -25.97 9.53
CA VAL A 707 14.52 -25.46 9.28
C VAL A 707 14.54 -24.01 8.79
N THR A 708 15.47 -23.18 9.27
CA THR A 708 15.68 -21.84 8.71
C THR A 708 16.03 -21.91 7.21
N LEU A 709 16.96 -22.77 6.79
CA LEU A 709 17.29 -22.94 5.38
C LEU A 709 16.12 -23.53 4.58
N GLU A 710 15.38 -24.48 5.16
CA GLU A 710 14.19 -25.06 4.50
C GLU A 710 13.15 -23.96 4.19
N LYS A 711 12.96 -23.01 5.10
CA LYS A 711 12.09 -21.85 4.86
C LYS A 711 12.67 -20.86 3.87
N LEU A 712 13.96 -20.50 4.00
CA LEU A 712 14.62 -19.54 3.09
C LEU A 712 14.70 -20.03 1.64
N THR A 713 14.67 -21.35 1.45
CA THR A 713 14.66 -22.00 0.13
C THR A 713 13.28 -22.47 -0.30
N ALA A 714 12.26 -22.27 0.56
CA ALA A 714 10.92 -22.81 0.40
C ALA A 714 10.91 -24.31 0.02
N SER A 715 11.85 -25.07 0.58
CA SER A 715 12.11 -26.47 0.23
C SER A 715 12.52 -27.28 1.45
N ASP A 716 11.85 -28.41 1.70
CA ASP A 716 12.27 -29.35 2.75
C ASP A 716 13.55 -30.10 2.36
N TYR A 717 14.48 -30.28 3.30
CA TYR A 717 15.68 -31.08 3.06
C TYR A 717 15.35 -32.58 3.03
N ARG A 718 15.82 -33.27 1.98
CA ARG A 718 15.68 -34.73 1.85
C ARG A 718 17.02 -35.40 1.60
N ASN A 719 17.29 -36.44 2.37
CA ASN A 719 18.48 -37.27 2.21
C ASN A 719 18.27 -38.36 1.15
N PHE A 720 18.96 -38.23 0.02
CA PHE A 720 18.91 -39.21 -1.08
C PHE A 720 19.47 -40.59 -0.73
N TRP A 721 20.43 -40.69 0.19
CA TRP A 721 21.10 -41.95 0.53
C TRP A 721 20.31 -42.81 1.52
N ASN A 722 19.30 -42.25 2.20
CA ASN A 722 18.51 -42.93 3.22
C ASN A 722 17.00 -42.76 3.00
N TYR A 723 16.51 -43.21 1.83
CA TYR A 723 15.08 -43.27 1.51
C TYR A 723 14.32 -41.95 1.69
N GLY A 724 14.98 -40.79 1.50
CA GLY A 724 14.34 -39.48 1.66
C GLY A 724 14.17 -39.02 3.11
N SER A 725 14.91 -39.58 4.07
CA SER A 725 14.86 -39.12 5.46
C SER A 725 15.21 -37.63 5.58
N SER A 726 14.58 -36.90 6.51
CA SER A 726 14.89 -35.49 6.78
C SER A 726 16.16 -35.28 7.63
N HIS A 727 16.99 -36.30 7.81
CA HIS A 727 18.19 -36.27 8.67
C HIS A 727 19.45 -36.15 7.82
N PRO A 728 20.17 -35.01 7.86
CA PRO A 728 21.43 -34.88 7.15
C PRO A 728 22.52 -35.75 7.77
N LEU A 729 23.34 -36.34 6.90
CA LEU A 729 24.60 -36.99 7.29
C LEU A 729 25.69 -35.94 7.50
N GLU A 730 26.78 -36.30 8.16
CA GLU A 730 27.89 -35.41 8.54
C GLU A 730 28.35 -34.47 7.41
N ASN A 731 28.65 -35.01 6.22
CA ASN A 731 29.10 -34.20 5.09
C ASN A 731 28.03 -33.21 4.58
N ALA A 732 26.75 -33.60 4.60
CA ALA A 732 25.65 -32.72 4.21
C ALA A 732 25.43 -31.64 5.28
N ALA A 733 25.50 -32.01 6.56
CA ALA A 733 25.41 -31.08 7.68
C ALA A 733 26.50 -29.99 7.62
N CYS A 734 27.74 -30.34 7.25
CA CYS A 734 28.79 -29.34 7.05
C CYS A 734 28.44 -28.29 5.99
N LYS A 735 27.88 -28.72 4.84
CA LYS A 735 27.45 -27.80 3.78
C LYS A 735 26.28 -26.90 4.24
N LEU A 736 25.29 -27.50 4.90
CA LEU A 736 24.13 -26.78 5.43
C LEU A 736 24.51 -25.77 6.52
N VAL A 737 25.43 -26.12 7.42
CA VAL A 737 25.95 -25.18 8.44
C VAL A 737 26.71 -24.02 7.79
N ALA A 738 27.51 -24.30 6.75
CA ALA A 738 28.20 -23.26 6.00
C ALA A 738 27.21 -22.30 5.32
N GLU A 739 26.15 -22.82 4.71
CA GLU A 739 25.11 -22.01 4.08
C GLU A 739 24.31 -21.17 5.10
N PHE A 740 23.98 -21.74 6.26
CA PHE A 740 23.35 -20.97 7.34
C PHE A 740 24.24 -19.82 7.83
N ASN A 741 25.54 -20.09 8.06
CA ASN A 741 26.49 -19.04 8.45
C ASN A 741 26.63 -17.98 7.33
N HIS A 742 26.55 -18.41 6.08
CA HIS A 742 26.57 -17.52 4.92
C HIS A 742 25.42 -16.52 4.97
N PHE A 743 24.20 -17.01 5.18
CA PHE A 743 23.02 -16.18 5.41
C PHE A 743 23.14 -15.30 6.67
N ALA A 744 23.62 -15.83 7.80
CA ALA A 744 23.75 -15.07 9.03
C ALA A 744 24.68 -13.85 8.89
N ASP A 745 25.82 -14.00 8.23
CA ASP A 745 26.72 -12.89 7.92
C ASP A 745 26.02 -11.82 7.05
N TYR A 746 25.22 -12.22 6.06
CA TYR A 746 24.43 -11.30 5.23
C TYR A 746 23.44 -10.49 6.08
N VAL A 747 22.67 -11.17 6.94
CA VAL A 747 21.71 -10.53 7.85
C VAL A 747 22.42 -9.53 8.77
N SER A 748 23.53 -9.94 9.39
CA SER A 748 24.33 -9.05 10.22
C SER A 748 24.82 -7.82 9.44
N ALA A 749 25.26 -8.01 8.20
CA ALA A 749 25.75 -6.93 7.37
C ALA A 749 24.64 -5.92 7.04
N CYS A 750 23.44 -6.37 6.65
CA CYS A 750 22.30 -5.49 6.42
C CYS A 750 21.92 -4.69 7.68
N LEU A 751 21.82 -5.37 8.83
CA LEU A 751 21.49 -4.72 10.11
C LEU A 751 22.51 -3.65 10.50
N LEU A 752 23.80 -3.96 10.39
CA LEU A 752 24.88 -3.03 10.74
C LEU A 752 25.00 -1.89 9.73
N ALA A 753 24.86 -2.17 8.43
CA ALA A 753 24.99 -1.18 7.38
C ALA A 753 23.84 -0.18 7.37
N GLU A 754 22.58 -0.61 7.55
CA GLU A 754 21.42 0.29 7.59
C GLU A 754 21.15 0.87 9.00
N GLY A 755 21.77 0.31 10.04
CA GLY A 755 21.59 0.74 11.43
C GLY A 755 22.80 1.50 11.98
N VAL A 756 23.82 0.77 12.40
CA VAL A 756 24.98 1.31 13.14
C VAL A 756 25.87 2.20 12.26
N TYR A 757 26.07 1.80 11.01
CA TYR A 757 26.97 2.46 10.05
C TYR A 757 26.21 3.10 8.88
N LYS A 758 24.94 3.46 9.08
CA LYS A 758 24.02 4.01 8.06
C LYS A 758 24.65 5.14 7.24
N GLU A 759 25.34 6.06 7.90
CA GLU A 759 25.99 7.21 7.25
C GLU A 759 27.09 6.83 6.24
N LEU A 760 27.74 5.67 6.45
CA LEU A 760 28.81 5.17 5.59
C LEU A 760 28.25 4.35 4.43
N PHE A 761 27.23 3.53 4.68
CA PHE A 761 26.74 2.53 3.72
C PHE A 761 25.49 2.95 2.95
N ALA A 762 24.68 3.91 3.40
CA ALA A 762 23.50 4.36 2.65
C ALA A 762 23.82 4.77 1.19
N PRO A 763 24.93 5.49 0.89
CA PRO A 763 25.30 5.79 -0.50
C PRO A 763 25.73 4.58 -1.35
N ILE A 764 26.08 3.46 -0.69
CA ILE A 764 26.50 2.20 -1.31
C ILE A 764 25.31 1.24 -1.49
N ILE A 765 24.25 1.38 -0.68
CA ILE A 765 23.08 0.50 -0.76
C ILE A 765 21.99 1.10 -1.66
N LEU A 766 21.75 2.41 -1.55
CA LEU A 766 20.56 3.03 -2.14
C LEU A 766 20.68 3.37 -3.62
N ALA A 767 21.88 3.22 -4.21
CA ALA A 767 22.22 3.78 -5.52
C ALA A 767 21.98 5.30 -5.59
N GLN A 768 22.81 6.01 -6.34
CA GLN A 768 22.73 7.46 -6.43
C GLN A 768 22.98 7.89 -7.88
N ARG A 769 22.36 8.99 -8.31
CA ARG A 769 22.68 9.58 -9.61
C ARG A 769 23.98 10.37 -9.50
N ASP A 770 24.95 9.98 -10.31
CA ASP A 770 26.10 10.82 -10.60
C ASP A 770 25.67 11.86 -11.65
N ALA A 771 25.53 13.11 -11.20
CA ALA A 771 25.09 14.23 -12.04
C ALA A 771 26.09 14.55 -13.17
N GLU A 772 27.39 14.29 -12.96
CA GLU A 772 28.44 14.57 -13.95
C GLU A 772 28.47 13.48 -15.02
N ARG A 773 28.25 12.22 -14.62
CA ARG A 773 28.29 11.06 -15.53
C ARG A 773 26.93 10.72 -16.13
N GLN A 774 25.86 11.35 -15.65
CA GLN A 774 24.48 11.07 -16.01
C GLN A 774 24.12 9.57 -15.90
N LYS A 775 24.65 8.89 -14.89
CA LYS A 775 24.45 7.45 -14.66
C LYS A 775 24.14 7.15 -13.20
N VAL A 776 23.40 6.08 -12.96
CA VAL A 776 23.19 5.52 -11.61
C VAL A 776 24.44 4.75 -11.20
N GLY A 777 24.94 5.04 -10.00
CA GLY A 777 26.15 4.43 -9.44
C GLY A 777 26.13 4.44 -7.92
N TYR A 778 27.18 3.91 -7.31
CA TYR A 778 27.29 3.76 -5.86
C TYR A 778 28.51 4.51 -5.37
N ASP A 779 28.38 5.21 -4.25
CA ASP A 779 29.45 6.04 -3.72
C ASP A 779 30.13 5.42 -2.49
N TYR A 780 31.36 4.95 -2.69
CA TYR A 780 32.21 4.40 -1.64
C TYR A 780 33.07 5.46 -0.94
N SER A 781 32.96 6.75 -1.29
CA SER A 781 33.85 7.82 -0.83
C SER A 781 33.94 7.91 0.70
N LYS A 782 32.79 7.93 1.38
CA LYS A 782 32.71 7.99 2.85
C LYS A 782 33.32 6.75 3.51
N LEU A 783 32.96 5.56 3.02
CA LEU A 783 33.49 4.30 3.54
C LEU A 783 35.03 4.23 3.37
N ASN A 784 35.53 4.56 2.19
CA ASN A 784 36.97 4.55 1.88
C ASN A 784 37.74 5.53 2.78
N GLN A 785 37.21 6.73 3.02
CA GLN A 785 37.81 7.71 3.93
C GLN A 785 37.88 7.19 5.37
N GLU A 786 36.81 6.55 5.85
CA GLU A 786 36.78 6.03 7.22
C GLU A 786 37.72 4.84 7.41
N ILE A 787 37.77 3.89 6.45
CA ILE A 787 38.73 2.78 6.47
C ILE A 787 40.17 3.32 6.51
N ALA A 788 40.50 4.32 5.67
CA ALA A 788 41.83 4.93 5.65
C ALA A 788 42.16 5.63 6.99
N ARG A 789 41.17 6.26 7.63
CA ARG A 789 41.32 6.90 8.94
C ARG A 789 41.61 5.86 10.03
N LEU A 790 40.82 4.78 10.09
CA LEU A 790 40.98 3.69 11.07
C LEU A 790 42.35 3.01 10.93
N VAL A 791 42.75 2.70 9.70
CA VAL A 791 44.06 2.14 9.37
C VAL A 791 45.20 3.06 9.83
N SER A 792 45.10 4.36 9.54
CA SER A 792 46.12 5.35 9.95
C SER A 792 46.24 5.49 11.47
N ASN A 793 45.17 5.19 12.20
CA ASN A 793 45.10 5.21 13.66
C ASN A 793 45.37 3.83 14.31
N ASN A 794 45.75 2.82 13.53
CA ASN A 794 45.99 1.44 13.99
C ASN A 794 44.74 0.78 14.64
N GLN A 795 43.54 1.17 14.22
CA GLN A 795 42.25 0.58 14.60
C GLN A 795 41.84 -0.50 13.60
N LEU A 796 42.61 -1.59 13.57
CA LEU A 796 42.53 -2.59 12.50
C LEU A 796 41.28 -3.48 12.62
N ASP A 797 40.79 -3.73 13.83
CA ASP A 797 39.62 -4.59 14.05
C ASP A 797 38.35 -3.91 13.53
N GLU A 798 38.20 -2.60 13.79
CA GLU A 798 37.08 -1.80 13.26
C GLU A 798 37.16 -1.65 11.74
N ALA A 799 38.36 -1.49 11.18
CA ALA A 799 38.54 -1.46 9.72
C ALA A 799 38.16 -2.80 9.07
N LYS A 800 38.55 -3.93 9.68
CA LYS A 800 38.17 -5.27 9.24
C LYS A 800 36.65 -5.48 9.29
N GLU A 801 36.00 -4.98 10.34
CA GLU A 801 34.54 -5.06 10.47
C GLU A 801 33.84 -4.35 9.31
N LEU A 802 34.23 -3.12 8.97
CA LEU A 802 33.66 -2.38 7.84
C LEU A 802 33.87 -3.09 6.49
N ILE A 803 35.06 -3.64 6.25
CA ILE A 803 35.37 -4.39 5.01
C ILE A 803 34.54 -5.68 4.93
N LYS A 804 34.35 -6.37 6.07
CA LYS A 804 33.54 -7.58 6.16
C LYS A 804 32.05 -7.29 5.96
N ILE A 805 31.54 -6.18 6.48
CA ILE A 805 30.16 -5.74 6.23
C ILE A 805 29.94 -5.56 4.73
N ASP A 806 30.81 -4.78 4.06
CA ASP A 806 30.73 -4.54 2.62
C ASP A 806 30.80 -5.85 1.80
N GLN A 807 31.70 -6.76 2.19
CA GLN A 807 31.80 -8.10 1.59
C GLN A 807 30.49 -8.89 1.71
N SER A 808 29.92 -8.85 2.92
CA SER A 808 28.77 -9.68 3.29
C SER A 808 27.46 -9.17 2.70
N LEU A 809 27.32 -7.86 2.45
CA LEU A 809 26.18 -7.29 1.71
C LEU A 809 26.10 -7.85 0.28
N GLY A 810 27.23 -8.12 -0.36
CA GLY A 810 27.29 -8.70 -1.70
C GLY A 810 27.08 -10.21 -1.76
N LYS A 811 26.88 -10.93 -0.65
CA LYS A 811 26.82 -12.40 -0.65
C LYS A 811 25.80 -13.00 -1.61
N TYR A 812 24.66 -12.34 -1.79
CA TYR A 812 23.58 -12.79 -2.66
C TYR A 812 23.44 -11.96 -3.96
N ASN A 813 24.32 -10.97 -4.16
CA ASN A 813 24.23 -9.99 -5.25
C ASN A 813 25.57 -9.84 -6.01
N SER A 814 25.72 -10.48 -7.17
CA SER A 814 26.99 -10.44 -7.94
C SER A 814 27.37 -9.05 -8.44
N ALA A 815 26.38 -8.21 -8.78
CA ALA A 815 26.63 -6.84 -9.20
C ALA A 815 27.29 -6.06 -8.06
N MET A 816 26.78 -6.21 -6.84
CA MET A 816 27.40 -5.63 -5.64
C MET A 816 28.81 -6.18 -5.38
N ARG A 817 29.03 -7.50 -5.49
CA ARG A 817 30.37 -8.09 -5.36
C ARG A 817 31.37 -7.50 -6.35
N THR A 818 30.95 -7.35 -7.61
CA THR A 818 31.79 -6.80 -8.68
C THR A 818 32.15 -5.34 -8.40
N ARG A 819 31.15 -4.51 -8.06
CA ARG A 819 31.37 -3.09 -7.75
C ARG A 819 32.28 -2.89 -6.55
N ARG A 820 32.08 -3.68 -5.50
CA ARG A 820 32.95 -3.71 -4.33
C ARG A 820 34.38 -4.07 -4.70
N LEU A 821 34.55 -5.16 -5.44
CA LEU A 821 35.86 -5.63 -5.92
C LEU A 821 36.57 -4.53 -6.71
N ASP A 822 35.87 -3.88 -7.65
CA ASP A 822 36.42 -2.77 -8.44
C ASP A 822 36.82 -1.57 -7.55
N ASN A 823 36.00 -1.21 -6.56
CA ASN A 823 36.33 -0.15 -5.61
C ASN A 823 37.59 -0.50 -4.79
N LEU A 824 37.66 -1.72 -4.25
CA LEU A 824 38.78 -2.16 -3.42
C LEU A 824 40.08 -2.29 -4.23
N LEU A 825 40.02 -2.77 -5.48
CA LEU A 825 41.15 -2.79 -6.40
C LEU A 825 41.70 -1.39 -6.71
N LYS A 826 40.85 -0.36 -6.69
CA LYS A 826 41.24 1.04 -6.87
C LYS A 826 41.88 1.66 -5.63
N GLU A 827 41.41 1.29 -4.43
CA GLU A 827 41.91 1.86 -3.17
C GLU A 827 43.16 1.14 -2.63
N ALA A 828 43.26 -0.18 -2.80
CA ALA A 828 44.36 -1.00 -2.25
C ALA A 828 45.78 -0.50 -2.62
N PRO A 829 46.08 -0.06 -3.86
CA PRO A 829 47.41 0.44 -4.21
C PRO A 829 47.83 1.74 -3.47
N LYS A 830 46.88 2.44 -2.85
CA LYS A 830 47.15 3.70 -2.14
C LYS A 830 47.66 3.49 -0.71
N ASN A 831 47.45 2.30 -0.13
CA ASN A 831 47.86 1.96 1.24
C ASN A 831 48.10 0.44 1.40
N GLY A 832 49.35 0.03 1.62
CA GLY A 832 49.71 -1.38 1.74
C GLY A 832 49.01 -2.14 2.87
N LEU A 833 48.62 -1.47 3.96
CA LEU A 833 47.87 -2.13 5.05
C LEU A 833 46.42 -2.40 4.64
N ILE A 834 45.80 -1.52 3.83
CA ILE A 834 44.46 -1.78 3.26
C ILE A 834 44.53 -2.97 2.28
N ALA A 835 45.58 -3.05 1.45
CA ALA A 835 45.78 -4.18 0.55
C ALA A 835 45.95 -5.51 1.31
N GLN A 836 46.66 -5.49 2.44
CA GLN A 836 46.80 -6.66 3.32
C GLN A 836 45.44 -7.09 3.91
N LEU A 837 44.67 -6.15 4.47
CA LEU A 837 43.34 -6.43 5.03
C LEU A 837 42.41 -7.06 3.98
N TYR A 838 42.49 -6.59 2.74
CA TYR A 838 41.72 -7.14 1.62
C TYR A 838 42.12 -8.59 1.30
N GLY A 839 43.43 -8.87 1.23
CA GLY A 839 43.94 -10.23 1.03
C GLY A 839 43.51 -11.21 2.11
N GLU A 840 43.50 -10.77 3.38
CA GLU A 840 43.05 -11.58 4.51
C GLU A 840 41.54 -11.91 4.46
N ILE A 841 40.71 -11.01 3.93
CA ILE A 841 39.24 -11.15 3.95
C ILE A 841 38.69 -11.81 2.69
N ASP A 842 39.22 -11.48 1.51
CA ASP A 842 38.69 -11.95 0.22
C ASP A 842 39.55 -13.00 -0.47
N ASN A 843 40.67 -13.40 0.14
CA ASN A 843 41.69 -14.25 -0.49
C ASN A 843 42.26 -13.62 -1.78
N ILE A 844 42.23 -12.28 -1.89
CA ILE A 844 42.77 -11.53 -3.02
C ILE A 844 43.93 -10.65 -2.55
N PHE A 845 45.14 -11.13 -2.75
CA PHE A 845 46.37 -10.48 -2.32
C PHE A 845 46.92 -9.59 -3.44
N ILE A 846 47.07 -8.30 -3.18
CA ILE A 846 47.54 -7.32 -4.16
C ILE A 846 48.94 -6.86 -3.77
N SER A 847 49.90 -6.98 -4.69
CA SER A 847 51.27 -6.53 -4.48
C SER A 847 51.37 -5.01 -4.45
N SER A 848 52.13 -4.51 -3.48
CA SER A 848 52.55 -3.12 -3.40
C SER A 848 53.78 -2.88 -4.28
N SER A 849 54.35 -1.67 -4.26
CA SER A 849 55.61 -1.36 -4.97
C SER A 849 56.88 -1.75 -4.19
N GLY A 850 56.73 -2.47 -3.07
CA GLY A 850 57.81 -2.93 -2.20
C GLY A 850 57.84 -4.45 -2.13
N ASN A 851 58.89 -5.01 -1.53
CA ASN A 851 59.03 -6.46 -1.39
C ASN A 851 58.05 -7.01 -0.34
N ASP A 852 57.02 -7.71 -0.81
CA ASP A 852 55.93 -8.22 0.02
C ASP A 852 56.13 -9.71 0.38
N HIS A 853 55.57 -10.12 1.51
CA HIS A 853 55.52 -11.53 1.92
C HIS A 853 54.07 -11.96 2.13
N PHE A 854 53.59 -12.80 1.24
CA PHE A 854 52.25 -13.37 1.29
C PHE A 854 52.27 -14.76 1.90
N ASN A 855 51.40 -14.99 2.87
CA ASN A 855 51.14 -16.30 3.45
C ASN A 855 49.67 -16.61 3.17
N GLY A 856 49.42 -17.53 2.25
CA GLY A 856 48.07 -17.83 1.80
C GLY A 856 47.23 -18.58 2.82
N ASN A 857 45.94 -18.63 2.56
CA ASN A 857 44.96 -19.27 3.43
C ASN A 857 44.86 -20.76 3.05
N GLU A 858 45.51 -21.62 3.84
CA GLU A 858 45.66 -23.06 3.54
C GLU A 858 44.33 -23.73 3.11
N GLY A 859 44.29 -24.29 1.90
CA GLY A 859 43.13 -25.02 1.38
C GLY A 859 41.97 -24.14 0.89
N GLN A 860 42.16 -22.83 0.79
CA GLN A 860 41.28 -21.91 0.06
C GLN A 860 41.86 -21.58 -1.32
N LYS A 861 41.01 -21.08 -2.22
CA LYS A 861 41.48 -20.59 -3.52
C LYS A 861 41.88 -19.14 -3.34
N ASP A 862 43.17 -18.86 -3.44
CA ASP A 862 43.74 -17.53 -3.33
C ASP A 862 44.06 -16.95 -4.71
N ARG A 863 43.98 -15.62 -4.83
CA ARG A 863 44.37 -14.87 -6.02
C ARG A 863 45.42 -13.83 -5.67
N TYR A 864 46.59 -13.91 -6.31
CA TYR A 864 47.71 -13.00 -6.12
C TYR A 864 47.87 -12.10 -7.34
N LEU A 865 47.83 -10.78 -7.15
CA LEU A 865 47.85 -9.80 -8.24
C LEU A 865 49.13 -8.98 -8.25
N PHE A 866 49.84 -9.02 -9.37
CA PHE A 866 51.10 -8.33 -9.61
C PHE A 866 51.00 -7.35 -10.78
N ARG A 867 51.73 -6.24 -10.70
CA ARG A 867 51.86 -5.19 -11.74
C ARG A 867 53.30 -4.72 -11.82
N ALA A 868 53.74 -4.20 -12.96
CA ALA A 868 55.11 -3.71 -13.12
C ALA A 868 55.54 -2.74 -12.00
N GLY A 869 56.74 -2.93 -11.45
CA GLY A 869 57.24 -2.18 -10.30
C GLY A 869 56.84 -2.75 -8.93
N HIS A 870 56.34 -4.00 -8.89
CA HIS A 870 55.93 -4.65 -7.66
C HIS A 870 57.09 -5.12 -6.76
N GLY A 871 58.33 -5.12 -7.25
CA GLY A 871 59.49 -5.53 -6.45
C GLY A 871 59.66 -7.05 -6.37
N GLN A 872 60.24 -7.53 -5.27
CA GLN A 872 60.63 -8.94 -5.09
C GLN A 872 59.80 -9.60 -3.99
N ASP A 873 58.73 -10.28 -4.40
CA ASP A 873 57.74 -10.81 -3.48
C ASP A 873 57.92 -12.30 -3.23
N LEU A 874 57.47 -12.73 -2.06
CA LEU A 874 57.51 -14.11 -1.59
C LEU A 874 56.10 -14.60 -1.29
N ILE A 875 55.73 -15.76 -1.82
CA ILE A 875 54.47 -16.43 -1.52
C ILE A 875 54.76 -17.77 -0.85
N LYS A 876 54.14 -17.99 0.32
CA LYS A 876 54.09 -19.27 1.00
C LYS A 876 52.64 -19.73 1.09
N ASP A 877 52.25 -20.69 0.25
CA ASP A 877 50.85 -21.11 0.15
C ASP A 877 50.72 -22.48 -0.56
N PHE A 878 49.59 -23.15 -0.36
CA PHE A 878 49.22 -24.44 -0.95
C PHE A 878 47.75 -24.44 -1.40
N GLY A 879 47.49 -24.81 -2.65
CA GLY A 879 46.14 -25.07 -3.13
C GLY A 879 45.59 -26.42 -2.66
N PHE A 880 44.45 -26.87 -3.21
CA PHE A 880 43.84 -28.16 -2.84
C PHE A 880 43.40 -28.96 -4.06
N GLU A 881 43.83 -30.23 -4.16
CA GLU A 881 43.51 -31.12 -5.27
C GLU A 881 42.74 -32.37 -4.80
N TYR A 882 41.49 -32.57 -5.27
CA TYR A 882 40.69 -33.78 -5.05
C TYR A 882 39.60 -33.93 -6.13
N SER A 883 39.24 -35.17 -6.51
CA SER A 883 38.46 -35.52 -7.72
C SER A 883 37.14 -34.79 -8.01
N LEU A 884 36.57 -34.06 -7.03
CA LEU A 884 35.30 -33.34 -7.16
C LEU A 884 35.39 -31.84 -6.78
N TYR A 885 36.51 -31.36 -6.20
CA TYR A 885 36.61 -30.01 -5.60
C TYR A 885 38.03 -29.44 -5.64
N ASN A 886 38.55 -29.19 -6.85
CA ASN A 886 39.87 -28.58 -7.04
C ASN A 886 39.85 -27.07 -6.72
N LYS A 887 40.75 -26.62 -5.84
CA LYS A 887 40.97 -25.21 -5.48
C LYS A 887 42.40 -24.81 -5.83
N TYR A 888 42.59 -24.41 -7.09
CA TYR A 888 43.89 -23.97 -7.61
C TYR A 888 44.02 -22.46 -7.47
N ASN A 889 45.14 -22.00 -6.90
CA ASN A 889 45.39 -20.59 -6.66
C ASN A 889 45.75 -19.88 -7.97
N ASP A 890 45.37 -18.61 -8.12
CA ASP A 890 45.63 -17.84 -9.33
C ASP A 890 46.77 -16.83 -9.07
N LEU A 891 47.88 -16.94 -9.80
CA LEU A 891 48.93 -15.90 -9.86
C LEU A 891 48.72 -15.05 -11.11
N CYS A 892 48.24 -13.82 -10.92
CA CYS A 892 47.86 -12.90 -11.99
C CYS A 892 48.93 -11.83 -12.21
N PHE A 893 49.46 -11.75 -13.43
CA PHE A 893 50.44 -10.74 -13.85
C PHE A 893 49.80 -9.78 -14.86
N GLU A 894 49.13 -8.73 -14.37
CA GLU A 894 48.46 -7.74 -15.21
C GLU A 894 49.46 -6.93 -16.04
N GLY A 895 49.17 -6.73 -17.33
CA GLY A 895 50.04 -5.99 -18.23
C GLY A 895 51.29 -6.78 -18.67
N ALA A 896 51.47 -8.02 -18.21
CA ALA A 896 52.52 -8.91 -18.65
C ALA A 896 51.99 -9.92 -19.67
N LYS A 897 52.87 -10.29 -20.60
CA LYS A 897 52.63 -11.38 -21.55
C LYS A 897 53.46 -12.59 -21.16
N LEU A 898 52.88 -13.78 -21.23
CA LEU A 898 53.55 -15.03 -20.93
C LEU A 898 54.83 -15.19 -21.78
N THR A 899 54.82 -14.73 -23.03
CA THR A 899 55.98 -14.78 -23.94
C THR A 899 57.21 -14.05 -23.41
N ASN A 900 57.02 -13.10 -22.50
CA ASN A 900 58.08 -12.27 -21.92
C ASN A 900 58.45 -12.70 -20.50
N ALA A 901 57.69 -13.63 -19.90
CA ALA A 901 57.91 -14.10 -18.56
C ALA A 901 59.03 -15.15 -18.50
N GLN A 902 59.83 -15.11 -17.43
CA GLN A 902 60.85 -16.13 -17.14
C GLN A 902 60.49 -16.89 -15.87
N PHE A 903 60.54 -18.21 -15.92
CA PHE A 903 60.38 -19.08 -14.77
C PHE A 903 61.73 -19.72 -14.44
N VAL A 904 62.17 -19.57 -13.19
CA VAL A 904 63.48 -19.99 -12.71
C VAL A 904 63.31 -20.83 -11.46
N ARG A 905 63.81 -22.07 -11.48
CA ARG A 905 63.89 -22.91 -10.29
C ARG A 905 65.11 -22.54 -9.46
N SER A 906 64.91 -22.26 -8.17
CA SER A 906 65.96 -22.04 -7.18
C SER A 906 65.75 -22.96 -5.98
N GLY A 907 66.50 -24.06 -5.91
CA GLY A 907 66.26 -25.11 -4.92
C GLY A 907 64.88 -25.76 -5.08
N ASN A 908 64.05 -25.67 -4.04
CA ASN A 908 62.64 -26.08 -4.06
C ASN A 908 61.67 -24.97 -4.48
N ASN A 909 62.15 -23.75 -4.70
CA ASN A 909 61.31 -22.59 -4.99
C ASN A 909 61.17 -22.37 -6.50
N LEU A 910 60.04 -21.80 -6.91
CA LEU A 910 59.81 -21.29 -8.27
C LEU A 910 59.85 -19.76 -8.24
N ILE A 911 60.73 -19.15 -9.03
CA ILE A 911 60.84 -17.70 -9.18
C ILE A 911 60.29 -17.32 -10.55
N ILE A 912 59.37 -16.36 -10.59
CA ILE A 912 58.69 -15.89 -11.80
C ILE A 912 59.06 -14.43 -12.02
N LYS A 913 59.49 -14.09 -13.22
CA LYS A 913 59.89 -12.73 -13.62
C LYS A 913 59.07 -12.30 -14.83
N ALA A 914 57.95 -11.64 -14.57
CA ALA A 914 56.99 -11.25 -15.61
C ALA A 914 57.28 -9.86 -16.23
N TYR A 915 57.98 -8.97 -15.50
CA TYR A 915 58.22 -7.57 -15.89
C TYR A 915 59.70 -7.21 -16.08
N GLY A 916 60.56 -8.19 -16.34
CA GLY A 916 62.02 -8.00 -16.45
C GLY A 916 62.78 -8.48 -15.21
N THR A 917 63.96 -7.91 -14.93
CA THR A 917 64.85 -8.44 -13.87
C THR A 917 64.66 -7.80 -12.49
N ASN A 918 63.97 -6.67 -12.42
CA ASN A 918 63.81 -5.90 -11.18
C ASN A 918 62.66 -6.41 -10.32
N ASP A 919 61.64 -6.99 -10.96
CA ASP A 919 60.47 -7.55 -10.32
C ASP A 919 60.49 -9.09 -10.37
N SER A 920 60.14 -9.75 -9.28
CA SER A 920 60.04 -11.21 -9.24
C SER A 920 59.10 -11.72 -8.16
N VAL A 921 58.36 -12.78 -8.44
CA VAL A 921 57.54 -13.49 -7.46
C VAL A 921 58.16 -14.84 -7.17
N THR A 922 58.42 -15.16 -5.90
CA THR A 922 58.97 -16.45 -5.48
C THR A 922 57.90 -17.28 -4.78
N LEU A 923 57.46 -18.37 -5.40
CA LEU A 923 56.68 -19.41 -4.75
C LEU A 923 57.61 -20.32 -3.95
N LEU A 924 57.47 -20.30 -2.63
CA LEU A 924 58.27 -21.14 -1.73
C LEU A 924 57.82 -22.60 -1.81
N ASP A 925 58.79 -23.52 -1.82
CA ASP A 925 58.57 -24.96 -1.80
C ASP A 925 57.72 -25.57 -2.92
N HIS A 926 57.49 -24.82 -4.01
CA HIS A 926 56.71 -25.26 -5.18
C HIS A 926 57.15 -26.63 -5.72
N PHE A 927 58.44 -26.97 -5.68
CA PHE A 927 58.97 -28.24 -6.18
C PHE A 927 59.11 -29.33 -5.10
N ASN A 928 58.51 -29.18 -3.91
CA ASN A 928 58.53 -30.20 -2.86
C ASN A 928 57.65 -31.44 -3.22
N ASN A 929 57.54 -32.41 -2.31
CA ASN A 929 56.77 -33.64 -2.54
C ASN A 929 55.25 -33.50 -2.30
N ASN A 930 54.79 -32.35 -1.81
CA ASN A 930 53.37 -32.11 -1.56
C ASN A 930 52.71 -31.65 -2.88
N ILE A 931 51.68 -32.36 -3.34
CA ILE A 931 50.98 -32.00 -4.59
C ILE A 931 50.29 -30.63 -4.50
N ASN A 932 49.87 -30.24 -3.31
CA ASN A 932 49.17 -28.99 -3.03
C ASN A 932 50.07 -27.76 -3.16
N SER A 933 51.40 -27.88 -3.03
CA SER A 933 52.35 -26.75 -3.23
C SER A 933 52.49 -26.33 -4.69
N ARG A 934 52.02 -27.18 -5.60
CA ARG A 934 52.10 -26.99 -7.04
C ARG A 934 50.81 -26.45 -7.63
N ALA A 935 49.72 -26.43 -6.85
CA ALA A 935 48.36 -26.16 -7.30
C ALA A 935 48.11 -24.67 -7.59
N PHE A 936 48.83 -24.12 -8.56
CA PHE A 936 48.76 -22.74 -9.03
C PHE A 936 48.50 -22.67 -10.53
N ASN A 937 47.62 -21.74 -10.92
CA ASN A 937 47.48 -21.24 -12.28
C ASN A 937 48.31 -19.96 -12.43
N PHE A 938 48.90 -19.75 -13.60
CA PHE A 938 49.61 -18.51 -13.94
C PHE A 938 48.84 -17.77 -15.03
N VAL A 939 48.28 -16.61 -14.69
CA VAL A 939 47.39 -15.81 -15.54
C VAL A 939 48.15 -14.59 -16.06
N PHE A 940 48.29 -14.51 -17.39
CA PHE A 940 48.87 -13.36 -18.12
C PHE A 940 47.81 -12.77 -19.07
N ASP A 941 48.05 -11.57 -19.59
CA ASP A 941 47.11 -10.89 -20.48
C ASP A 941 46.83 -11.66 -21.79
N ASP A 942 47.79 -12.46 -22.25
CA ASP A 942 47.72 -13.21 -23.52
C ASP A 942 47.41 -14.70 -23.37
N GLU A 943 47.70 -15.30 -22.20
CA GLU A 943 47.52 -16.74 -21.98
C GLU A 943 47.43 -17.07 -20.48
N THR A 944 46.68 -18.12 -20.13
CA THR A 944 46.67 -18.70 -18.78
C THR A 944 47.27 -20.09 -18.82
N ILE A 945 48.31 -20.34 -18.02
CA ILE A 945 48.84 -21.68 -17.78
C ILE A 945 48.08 -22.26 -16.59
N THR A 946 47.24 -23.26 -16.81
CA THR A 946 46.53 -23.92 -15.71
C THR A 946 47.40 -24.97 -15.03
N TYR A 947 47.08 -25.33 -13.79
CA TYR A 947 47.72 -26.44 -13.11
C TYR A 947 47.65 -27.76 -13.88
N GLU A 948 46.53 -28.02 -14.56
CA GLU A 948 46.35 -29.22 -15.39
C GLU A 948 47.25 -29.19 -16.64
N ASP A 949 47.49 -28.01 -17.21
CA ASP A 949 48.46 -27.86 -18.31
C ASP A 949 49.87 -28.17 -17.81
N ILE A 950 50.24 -27.71 -16.62
CA ILE A 950 51.56 -27.99 -16.01
C ILE A 950 51.76 -29.49 -15.79
N LYS A 951 50.71 -30.21 -15.38
CA LYS A 951 50.75 -31.68 -15.20
C LYS A 951 50.91 -32.46 -16.50
N SER A 952 50.26 -32.01 -17.56
CA SER A 952 50.07 -32.79 -18.79
C SER A 952 50.99 -32.37 -19.94
N GLN A 953 51.47 -31.13 -19.96
CA GLN A 953 52.13 -30.51 -21.12
C GLN A 953 53.50 -29.88 -20.83
N TYR A 954 53.85 -29.59 -19.57
CA TYR A 954 55.13 -28.95 -19.22
C TYR A 954 56.03 -29.87 -18.40
N PHE A 955 57.30 -30.03 -18.80
CA PHE A 955 58.30 -30.82 -18.07
C PHE A 955 59.51 -29.96 -17.67
N PHE A 956 59.88 -29.97 -16.38
CA PHE A 956 61.07 -29.26 -15.88
C PHE A 956 62.33 -30.13 -16.08
N ILE A 957 63.16 -29.85 -17.10
CA ILE A 957 64.36 -30.66 -17.39
C ILE A 957 65.53 -30.29 -16.48
N GLN A 958 65.97 -31.21 -15.60
CA GLN A 958 67.12 -31.03 -14.71
C GLN A 958 68.44 -31.47 -15.34
N ASN A 959 69.33 -30.53 -15.65
CA ASN A 959 70.74 -30.82 -15.98
C ASN A 959 71.71 -29.83 -15.34
N GLY A 960 72.81 -30.37 -14.80
CA GLY A 960 73.65 -29.72 -13.80
C GLY A 960 74.72 -28.74 -14.31
N LYS A 961 75.19 -27.94 -13.32
CA LYS A 961 76.40 -27.10 -13.26
C LYS A 961 76.46 -25.78 -14.07
N LYS A 962 75.37 -25.01 -14.03
CA LYS A 962 75.30 -23.57 -13.67
C LYS A 962 73.83 -23.18 -13.82
N ILE A 963 73.22 -22.78 -12.71
CA ILE A 963 71.77 -22.83 -12.50
C ILE A 963 71.08 -21.66 -13.22
N ILE A 964 70.53 -21.89 -14.40
CA ILE A 964 69.28 -21.27 -14.88
C ILE A 964 68.56 -22.33 -15.74
N GLN A 965 67.52 -22.96 -15.20
CA GLN A 965 66.48 -23.59 -16.02
C GLN A 965 65.54 -22.47 -16.46
N LEU A 966 65.49 -22.17 -17.76
CA LEU A 966 64.43 -21.33 -18.32
C LEU A 966 63.26 -22.23 -18.76
N LEU A 967 62.03 -21.94 -18.33
CA LEU A 967 60.91 -22.14 -19.27
C LEU A 967 61.06 -21.06 -20.34
N VAL A 968 61.46 -21.46 -21.55
CA VAL A 968 61.25 -20.63 -22.73
C VAL A 968 59.88 -21.01 -23.27
N GLY A 969 58.94 -20.06 -23.24
CA GLY A 969 57.67 -20.20 -23.96
C GLY A 969 57.94 -20.63 -25.41
N ARG A 970 57.34 -21.76 -25.80
CA ARG A 970 57.42 -22.38 -27.13
C ARG A 970 58.83 -22.74 -27.64
N VAL A 971 59.27 -23.97 -27.34
CA VAL A 971 59.92 -24.79 -28.36
C VAL A 971 58.93 -25.87 -28.79
N LYS A 972 58.29 -25.65 -29.95
CA LYS A 972 57.80 -26.77 -30.76
C LYS A 972 59.02 -27.63 -31.10
N ILE A 973 59.09 -28.82 -30.54
CA ILE A 973 59.96 -29.87 -31.07
C ILE A 973 59.28 -30.35 -32.36
N PHE A 974 59.99 -30.28 -33.49
CA PHE A 974 59.79 -31.24 -34.57
C PHE A 974 60.69 -32.44 -34.31
#